data_AF-A0A100VNT0-F1
#
_entry.id   AF-A0A100VNT0-F1
#
_cell.length_a   1.000
_cell.length_b   1.000
_cell.length_c   1.000
_cell.angle_alpha   90.00
_cell.angle_beta   90.00
_cell.angle_gamma   90.00
#
_symmetry.space_group_name_H-M   'P 1'
#
loop_
_entity.id
_entity.type
_entity.pdbx_description
1 polymer ?
#
loop_
_entity_poly.entity_id
_entity_poly.type
_entity_poly.pdbx_seq_one_letter_code
_entity_poly.pdbx_strand_id
1 'polypeptide(L)'
;MNDDDLMLWDYTNIQLMDIRYKFLNPGEALSSYRFPASGYLYIARGTACFRLDGVKHDVERFYIIHSGKGGHLDIGPVRERMEYYLVLYKTSLSNTAVPSVQRQFESSSPFQRKYAFAPNDPVELLLQLKQMLHIWLKPNSLERLQVKSQLYQFAYEVERQWKIHTEANVKPDLVEQATAYIREHYRESITLSTVAERLNYSAPYVAKQFKNKTGNSLIDYLIQVRMEIACELLEQTEASLQEVASGVGYTDASYFIRIFKKTVGVTPGNYRSEARDQTKRMDRPITRLRLSNAERRGQGYIGNEYDNHYQHIERDDLSMYRNTKVSLGAVMLLCLTIMVSACAPAGGNAGTTSTSTVETQTSQQASTTPSGRLYTDNQGHEVSIPEKPQRVVLQGNSIGDLLALGVQPVGIDRRFIANSAYEDKEITPAEDIGFPTSFEKILSLEPDLTMLGYVLDKQYDEISKISPTVVFDQNLPLNERLPVIGEIVGRQDEAKQLLADYNVKAEKMWSEIRAQGQVAEGETAVVLMYYWDRTMYLMKTGGVPELLYQPQGYKMSEKVKGIEPAAGSPFIEISPELMHEMLVGDHLFVLYPENDEAESSFKELLETPLWKKLPAVQSGKVTFIESKWNYEDMLTSDMLLDEFPKMIAE
;
A
#
# COMPACT_ATOMS: atom_id res chain seq x y z
N MET A 1 5.52 26.86 -0.94
CA MET A 1 6.03 26.04 -2.06
C MET A 1 5.55 26.68 -3.34
N ASN A 2 6.41 26.85 -4.35
CA ASN A 2 5.98 27.39 -5.65
C ASN A 2 5.46 26.22 -6.52
N ASP A 3 4.43 26.42 -7.34
CA ASP A 3 3.84 25.36 -8.18
C ASP A 3 4.87 24.70 -9.10
N ASP A 4 5.91 25.46 -9.47
CA ASP A 4 7.05 24.98 -10.23
C ASP A 4 7.79 23.81 -9.55
N ASP A 5 7.85 23.76 -8.20
CA ASP A 5 8.55 22.68 -7.48
C ASP A 5 7.78 21.35 -7.54
N LEU A 6 6.44 21.41 -7.62
CA LEU A 6 5.60 20.22 -7.72
C LEU A 6 5.79 19.54 -9.07
N MET A 7 6.01 20.30 -10.15
CA MET A 7 6.31 19.72 -11.47
C MET A 7 7.57 18.85 -11.47
N LEU A 8 8.53 19.07 -10.56
CA LEU A 8 9.73 18.22 -10.48
C LEU A 8 9.40 16.77 -10.06
N TRP A 9 8.29 16.54 -9.35
CA TRP A 9 7.85 15.18 -8.99
C TRP A 9 7.41 14.37 -10.22
N ASP A 10 6.89 15.01 -11.27
CA ASP A 10 6.47 14.33 -12.50
C ASP A 10 7.65 13.89 -13.38
N TYR A 11 8.77 14.62 -13.31
CA TYR A 11 9.96 14.36 -14.12
C TYR A 11 11.07 13.62 -13.38
N THR A 12 10.83 13.18 -12.15
CA THR A 12 11.86 12.50 -11.34
C THR A 12 11.47 11.08 -10.98
N ASN A 13 12.42 10.17 -11.18
CA ASN A 13 12.31 8.83 -10.67
C ASN A 13 12.85 8.80 -9.24
N ILE A 14 12.02 8.30 -8.32
CA ILE A 14 12.40 8.07 -6.93
C ILE A 14 12.71 6.60 -6.74
N GLN A 15 13.91 6.33 -6.23
CA GLN A 15 14.34 5.02 -5.80
C GLN A 15 14.41 5.02 -4.28
N LEU A 16 13.47 4.33 -3.64
CA LEU A 16 13.54 4.08 -2.20
C LEU A 16 14.77 3.20 -1.91
N MET A 17 15.56 3.59 -0.93
CA MET A 17 16.79 2.90 -0.55
C MET A 17 16.64 2.12 0.74
N ASP A 18 15.90 2.68 1.69
CA ASP A 18 15.82 2.11 3.03
C ASP A 18 14.64 2.67 3.81
N ILE A 19 14.06 1.84 4.68
CA ILE A 19 13.13 2.25 5.73
C ILE A 19 13.54 1.54 7.01
N ARG A 20 13.83 2.32 8.06
CA ARG A 20 14.23 1.79 9.36
C ARG A 20 13.35 2.33 10.47
N TYR A 21 13.16 1.52 11.50
CA TYR A 21 12.68 1.95 12.80
C TYR A 21 13.80 1.78 13.82
N LYS A 22 14.10 2.83 14.58
CA LYS A 22 15.22 2.87 15.54
C LYS A 22 14.80 3.58 16.82
N PHE A 23 15.61 3.41 17.85
CA PHE A 23 15.47 4.15 19.10
C PHE A 23 16.82 4.59 19.66
N LEU A 24 16.78 5.59 20.53
CA LEU A 24 17.89 6.03 21.38
C LEU A 24 17.48 5.87 22.84
N ASN A 25 18.35 5.26 23.64
CA ASN A 25 18.16 5.14 25.08
C ASN A 25 18.63 6.40 25.82
N PRO A 26 18.17 6.64 27.08
CA PRO A 26 18.66 7.75 27.88
C PRO A 26 20.19 7.85 27.93
N GLY A 27 20.73 9.01 27.61
CA GLY A 27 22.17 9.27 27.52
C GLY A 27 22.80 9.01 26.15
N GLU A 28 22.14 8.28 25.25
CA GLU A 28 22.59 8.10 23.87
C GLU A 28 22.31 9.33 23.02
N ALA A 29 23.17 9.56 22.04
CA ALA A 29 23.11 10.70 21.12
C ALA A 29 23.38 10.22 19.70
N LEU A 30 22.76 10.88 18.71
CA LEU A 30 23.09 10.69 17.30
C LEU A 30 23.98 11.85 16.87
N SER A 31 25.29 11.70 17.02
CA SER A 31 26.24 12.78 16.70
C SER A 31 26.78 12.65 15.28
N SER A 32 26.84 13.77 14.56
CA SER A 32 27.43 13.91 13.24
C SER A 32 26.84 12.96 12.20
N TYR A 33 25.54 12.68 12.28
CA TYR A 33 24.88 11.85 11.29
C TYR A 33 24.81 12.61 9.97
N ARG A 34 25.43 12.04 8.95
CA ARG A 34 25.42 12.59 7.59
C ARG A 34 24.50 11.75 6.73
N PHE A 35 23.47 12.39 6.19
CA PHE A 35 22.49 11.73 5.32
C PHE A 35 23.19 11.10 4.10
N PRO A 36 23.17 9.76 3.95
CA PRO A 36 23.86 9.09 2.84
C PRO A 36 23.12 9.28 1.50
N ALA A 37 21.82 9.55 1.58
CA ALA A 37 20.90 9.91 0.50
C ALA A 37 19.87 10.90 1.06
N SER A 38 19.00 11.45 0.20
CA SER A 38 17.88 12.25 0.69
C SER A 38 16.97 11.41 1.58
N GLY A 39 16.33 12.01 2.58
CA GLY A 39 15.50 11.22 3.47
C GLY A 39 14.68 12.00 4.48
N TYR A 40 13.72 11.28 5.04
CA TYR A 40 12.84 11.73 6.11
C TYR A 40 13.21 11.02 7.41
N LEU A 41 13.27 11.76 8.51
CA LEU A 41 13.33 11.22 9.86
C LEU A 41 12.08 11.67 10.62
N TYR A 42 11.33 10.72 11.17
CA TYR A 42 10.11 10.98 11.91
C TYR A 42 10.25 10.50 13.36
N ILE A 43 10.17 11.41 14.32
CA ILE A 43 10.26 11.11 15.76
C ILE A 43 8.86 10.71 16.25
N ALA A 44 8.66 9.43 16.54
CA ALA A 44 7.38 8.89 16.99
C ALA A 44 7.17 9.03 18.50
N ARG A 45 8.26 8.96 19.29
CA ARG A 45 8.20 9.02 20.76
C ARG A 45 9.45 9.68 21.33
N GLY A 46 9.28 10.33 22.48
CA GLY A 46 10.37 10.93 23.26
C GLY A 46 10.59 12.40 22.91
N THR A 47 11.47 13.02 23.67
CA THR A 47 11.89 14.41 23.51
C THR A 47 13.35 14.50 23.14
N ALA A 48 13.71 15.45 22.29
CA ALA A 48 15.09 15.64 21.87
C ALA A 48 15.40 17.08 21.51
N CYS A 49 16.65 17.47 21.73
CA CYS A 49 17.23 18.65 21.11
C CYS A 49 18.07 18.16 19.93
N PHE A 50 17.77 18.65 18.73
CA PHE A 50 18.58 18.34 17.56
C PHE A 50 19.06 19.60 16.84
N ARG A 51 20.11 19.44 16.04
CA ARG A 51 20.63 20.44 15.11
C ARG A 51 20.59 19.86 13.70
N LEU A 52 19.88 20.53 12.80
CA LEU A 52 19.92 20.25 11.36
C LEU A 52 20.81 21.31 10.70
N ASP A 53 21.98 20.89 10.23
CA ASP A 53 23.05 21.77 9.70
C ASP A 53 23.29 23.02 10.57
N GLY A 54 23.36 22.82 11.89
CA GLY A 54 23.64 23.87 12.87
C GLY A 54 22.43 24.66 13.35
N VAL A 55 21.26 24.54 12.72
CA VAL A 55 20.01 25.16 13.21
C VAL A 55 19.45 24.30 14.33
N LYS A 56 19.32 24.87 15.53
CA LYS A 56 18.84 24.17 16.72
C LYS A 56 17.32 24.09 16.73
N HIS A 57 16.80 22.91 17.00
CA HIS A 57 15.39 22.63 17.24
C HIS A 57 15.26 21.94 18.60
N ASP A 58 14.47 22.53 19.49
CA ASP A 58 14.05 21.90 20.74
C ASP A 58 12.67 21.31 20.49
N VAL A 59 12.54 19.98 20.51
CA VAL A 59 11.31 19.30 20.10
C VAL A 59 10.81 18.30 21.13
N GLU A 60 9.49 18.24 21.23
CA GLU A 60 8.78 17.19 21.95
C GLU A 60 8.55 15.98 21.03
N ARG A 61 7.43 15.27 21.22
CA ARG A 61 7.00 14.15 20.36
C ARG A 61 6.50 14.63 18.99
N PHE A 62 6.53 13.74 18.01
CA PHE A 62 5.95 13.92 16.67
C PHE A 62 6.57 15.08 15.88
N TYR A 63 7.80 14.85 15.42
CA TYR A 63 8.50 15.80 14.58
C TYR A 63 9.01 15.12 13.32
N ILE A 64 8.88 15.78 12.18
CA ILE A 64 9.48 15.31 10.94
C ILE A 64 10.64 16.20 10.53
N ILE A 65 11.70 15.57 10.04
CA ILE A 65 12.92 16.19 9.54
C ILE A 65 13.12 15.67 8.13
N HIS A 66 13.37 16.56 7.17
CA HIS A 66 13.81 16.20 5.83
C HIS A 66 15.16 16.83 5.54
N SER A 67 16.05 16.07 4.90
CA SER A 67 17.34 16.58 4.45
C SER A 67 17.80 15.87 3.18
N GLY A 68 18.49 16.62 2.34
CA GLY A 68 19.16 16.10 1.15
C GLY A 68 20.42 15.29 1.47
N LYS A 69 20.97 14.65 0.44
CA LYS A 69 22.24 13.91 0.55
C LYS A 69 23.34 14.82 1.11
N GLY A 70 24.00 14.37 2.16
CA GLY A 70 25.12 15.05 2.79
C GLY A 70 24.76 16.10 3.84
N GLY A 71 23.47 16.32 4.12
CA GLY A 71 23.05 17.16 5.25
C GLY A 71 23.41 16.53 6.59
N HIS A 72 23.67 17.37 7.59
CA HIS A 72 24.10 16.95 8.93
C HIS A 72 22.96 17.04 9.93
N LEU A 73 22.80 15.99 10.71
CA LEU A 73 21.87 15.92 11.82
C LEU A 73 22.63 15.51 13.09
N ASP A 74 22.54 16.35 14.10
CA ASP A 74 23.01 16.05 15.44
C ASP A 74 21.82 15.97 16.38
N ILE A 75 21.59 14.82 17.02
CA ILE A 75 20.65 14.68 18.13
C ILE A 75 21.48 14.59 19.40
N GLY A 76 21.28 15.53 20.32
CA GLY A 76 21.96 15.52 21.61
C GLY A 76 21.54 14.34 22.49
N PRO A 77 22.23 14.10 23.62
CA PRO A 77 21.86 13.04 24.55
C PRO A 77 20.39 13.12 24.95
N VAL A 78 19.64 12.05 24.70
CA VAL A 78 18.20 12.02 25.02
C VAL A 78 18.01 11.75 26.51
N ARG A 79 16.98 12.34 27.11
CA ARG A 79 16.66 12.16 28.55
C ARG A 79 15.81 10.92 28.82
N GLU A 80 15.02 10.53 27.85
CA GLU A 80 14.09 9.41 27.86
C GLU A 80 14.23 8.64 26.56
N ARG A 81 13.68 7.42 26.49
CA ARG A 81 13.73 6.61 25.27
C ARG A 81 13.05 7.36 24.12
N MET A 82 13.80 7.59 23.04
CA MET A 82 13.32 8.26 21.84
C MET A 82 13.20 7.24 20.71
N GLU A 83 12.07 7.17 20.02
CA GLU A 83 11.81 6.25 18.91
C GLU A 83 11.60 7.04 17.63
N TYR A 84 12.22 6.61 16.53
CA TYR A 84 12.13 7.31 15.24
C TYR A 84 12.15 6.36 14.04
N TYR A 85 11.52 6.79 12.95
CA TYR A 85 11.57 6.16 11.64
C TYR A 85 12.52 6.94 10.74
N LEU A 86 13.28 6.25 9.90
CA LEU A 86 14.18 6.84 8.91
C LEU A 86 13.86 6.25 7.54
N VAL A 87 13.48 7.10 6.58
CA VAL A 87 13.21 6.75 5.18
C VAL A 87 14.29 7.39 4.32
N LEU A 88 15.06 6.59 3.57
CA LEU A 88 16.11 7.08 2.67
C LEU A 88 15.73 6.79 1.23
N TYR A 89 15.93 7.77 0.34
CA TYR A 89 15.62 7.64 -1.08
C TYR A 89 16.63 8.41 -1.94
N LYS A 90 16.80 7.95 -3.18
CA LYS A 90 17.56 8.64 -4.23
C LYS A 90 16.61 9.14 -5.30
N THR A 91 16.99 10.24 -5.92
CA THR A 91 16.26 10.79 -7.07
C THR A 91 17.15 10.84 -8.29
N SER A 92 16.57 10.53 -9.44
CA SER A 92 17.19 10.75 -10.74
C SER A 92 16.20 11.47 -11.67
N LEU A 93 16.69 12.44 -12.43
CA LEU A 93 15.89 13.15 -13.40
C LEU A 93 15.63 12.27 -14.62
N SER A 94 14.40 12.28 -15.14
CA SER A 94 14.05 11.56 -16.37
C SER A 94 14.79 12.17 -17.57
N ASN A 95 15.21 11.31 -18.50
CA ASN A 95 15.80 11.74 -19.77
C ASN A 95 14.81 12.52 -20.66
N THR A 96 13.51 12.47 -20.34
CA THR A 96 12.45 13.24 -21.02
C THR A 96 12.28 14.66 -20.48
N ALA A 97 13.04 15.07 -19.45
CA ALA A 97 12.93 16.39 -18.86
C ALA A 97 13.41 17.49 -19.83
N VAL A 98 12.60 18.54 -19.95
CA VAL A 98 12.94 19.70 -20.78
C VAL A 98 14.04 20.56 -20.10
N PRO A 99 14.82 21.36 -20.85
CA PRO A 99 15.95 22.12 -20.29
C PRO A 99 15.61 23.13 -19.19
N SER A 100 14.36 23.59 -19.09
CA SER A 100 13.89 24.40 -17.96
C SER A 100 13.79 23.58 -16.67
N VAL A 101 13.21 22.37 -16.74
CA VAL A 101 13.08 21.43 -15.62
C VAL A 101 14.44 20.96 -15.13
N GLN A 102 15.38 20.69 -16.04
CA GLN A 102 16.75 20.31 -15.67
C GLN A 102 17.46 21.42 -14.88
N ARG A 103 17.41 22.67 -15.36
CA ARG A 103 17.98 23.82 -14.64
C ARG A 103 17.36 23.98 -13.25
N GLN A 104 16.05 23.79 -13.14
CA GLN A 104 15.36 23.88 -11.87
C GLN A 104 15.74 22.74 -10.91
N PHE A 105 15.87 21.51 -11.40
CA PHE A 105 16.35 20.38 -10.61
C PHE A 105 17.76 20.65 -10.04
N GLU A 106 18.63 21.30 -10.81
CA GLU A 106 19.98 21.67 -10.36
C GLU A 106 19.97 22.85 -9.37
N SER A 107 19.08 23.84 -9.54
CA SER A 107 19.08 25.05 -8.72
C SER A 107 18.24 24.98 -7.44
N SER A 108 17.11 24.26 -7.44
CA SER A 108 16.10 24.33 -6.38
C SER A 108 15.33 23.02 -6.18
N SER A 109 16.03 21.89 -6.14
CA SER A 109 15.42 20.57 -5.95
C SER A 109 14.66 20.44 -4.60
N PRO A 110 13.37 20.08 -4.59
CA PRO A 110 12.64 19.81 -3.35
C PRO A 110 13.26 18.62 -2.59
N PHE A 111 13.83 17.66 -3.33
CA PHE A 111 14.49 16.47 -2.78
C PHE A 111 15.80 16.77 -2.03
N GLN A 112 16.35 17.97 -2.16
CA GLN A 112 17.53 18.42 -1.40
C GLN A 112 17.18 19.43 -0.30
N ARG A 113 15.90 19.78 -0.15
CA ARG A 113 15.45 20.79 0.80
C ARG A 113 15.64 20.31 2.22
N LYS A 114 15.93 21.25 3.12
CA LYS A 114 16.15 21.00 4.53
C LYS A 114 15.06 21.69 5.31
N TYR A 115 14.29 20.92 6.05
CA TYR A 115 13.25 21.46 6.92
C TYR A 115 12.97 20.49 8.05
N ALA A 116 12.41 21.03 9.12
CA ALA A 116 11.89 20.23 10.20
C ALA A 116 10.67 20.94 10.80
N PHE A 117 9.61 20.20 11.08
CA PHE A 117 8.38 20.77 11.63
C PHE A 117 7.58 19.73 12.43
N ALA A 118 6.67 20.22 13.28
CA ALA A 118 5.66 19.40 13.94
C ALA A 118 4.47 19.24 12.99
N PRO A 119 4.14 18.02 12.54
CA PRO A 119 3.02 17.78 11.64
C PRO A 119 1.68 18.09 12.31
N ASN A 120 0.70 18.54 11.52
CA ASN A 120 -0.65 18.83 12.00
C ASN A 120 -1.46 17.54 12.23
N ASP A 121 -1.23 16.51 11.41
CA ASP A 121 -1.75 15.15 11.62
C ASP A 121 -0.57 14.16 11.73
N PRO A 122 0.04 14.05 12.92
CA PRO A 122 1.20 13.19 13.12
C PRO A 122 0.86 11.70 13.13
N VAL A 123 -0.38 11.33 13.42
CA VAL A 123 -0.79 9.92 13.49
C VAL A 123 -0.96 9.36 12.10
N GLU A 124 -1.52 10.13 11.16
CA GLU A 124 -1.62 9.73 9.75
C GLU A 124 -0.23 9.39 9.16
N LEU A 125 0.75 10.29 9.34
CA LEU A 125 2.12 10.06 8.89
C LEU A 125 2.76 8.83 9.55
N LEU A 126 2.49 8.61 10.84
CA LEU A 126 3.00 7.43 11.55
C LEU A 126 2.38 6.13 11.03
N LEU A 127 1.08 6.11 10.73
CA LEU A 127 0.41 4.93 10.16
C LEU A 127 0.96 4.61 8.76
N GLN A 128 1.16 5.63 7.93
CA GLN A 128 1.80 5.48 6.62
C GLN A 128 3.22 4.92 6.76
N LEU A 129 4.04 5.45 7.68
CA LEU A 129 5.39 4.95 7.94
C LEU A 129 5.41 3.50 8.45
N LYS A 130 4.49 3.14 9.34
CA LYS A 130 4.34 1.76 9.83
C LYS A 130 3.96 0.81 8.70
N GLN A 131 3.02 1.21 7.85
CA GLN A 131 2.60 0.43 6.70
C GLN A 131 3.74 0.27 5.68
N MET A 132 4.43 1.37 5.37
CA MET A 132 5.61 1.37 4.50
C MET A 132 6.70 0.46 5.05
N LEU A 133 7.04 0.56 6.34
CA LEU A 133 8.03 -0.33 6.96
C LEU A 133 7.58 -1.79 6.90
N HIS A 134 6.33 -2.08 7.23
CA HIS A 134 5.79 -3.45 7.18
C HIS A 134 5.88 -4.05 5.78
N ILE A 135 5.61 -3.28 4.72
CA ILE A 135 5.75 -3.73 3.34
C ILE A 135 7.22 -3.78 2.91
N TRP A 136 8.04 -2.83 3.37
CA TRP A 136 9.48 -2.79 3.09
C TRP A 136 10.24 -4.01 3.62
N LEU A 137 9.79 -4.57 4.74
CA LEU A 137 10.39 -5.78 5.32
C LEU A 137 10.01 -7.07 4.58
N LYS A 138 9.11 -7.00 3.59
CA LYS A 138 8.74 -8.17 2.77
C LYS A 138 9.77 -8.36 1.64
N PRO A 139 10.16 -9.61 1.33
CA PRO A 139 11.26 -9.88 0.38
C PRO A 139 10.88 -9.83 -1.11
N ASN A 140 9.65 -9.44 -1.48
CA ASN A 140 9.13 -9.57 -2.85
C ASN A 140 9.16 -8.23 -3.63
N SER A 141 9.47 -8.32 -4.92
CA SER A 141 9.57 -7.21 -5.87
C SER A 141 8.24 -6.48 -6.12
N LEU A 142 7.10 -7.17 -5.98
CA LEU A 142 5.78 -6.52 -6.07
C LEU A 142 5.55 -5.54 -4.90
N GLU A 143 6.02 -5.89 -3.72
CA GLU A 143 5.96 -5.09 -2.51
C GLU A 143 6.90 -3.90 -2.62
N ARG A 144 8.02 -4.03 -3.35
CA ARG A 144 8.85 -2.86 -3.71
C ARG A 144 8.08 -1.84 -4.55
N LEU A 145 7.21 -2.28 -5.45
CA LEU A 145 6.32 -1.38 -6.19
C LEU A 145 5.26 -0.75 -5.25
N GLN A 146 4.65 -1.53 -4.38
CA GLN A 146 3.65 -1.03 -3.42
C GLN A 146 4.25 -0.03 -2.43
N VAL A 147 5.42 -0.31 -1.89
CA VAL A 147 6.07 0.60 -0.95
C VAL A 147 6.54 1.87 -1.64
N LYS A 148 6.89 1.79 -2.93
CA LYS A 148 7.18 2.97 -3.75
C LYS A 148 5.93 3.82 -3.95
N SER A 149 4.76 3.22 -4.22
CA SER A 149 3.51 4.00 -4.30
C SER A 149 3.16 4.67 -2.96
N GLN A 150 3.38 3.96 -1.84
CA GLN A 150 3.21 4.54 -0.50
C GLN A 150 4.22 5.62 -0.17
N LEU A 151 5.45 5.54 -0.66
CA LEU A 151 6.43 6.63 -0.52
C LEU A 151 5.90 7.91 -1.18
N TYR A 152 5.30 7.81 -2.37
CA TYR A 152 4.70 8.98 -3.02
C TYR A 152 3.53 9.54 -2.20
N GLN A 153 2.67 8.67 -1.65
CA GLN A 153 1.58 9.10 -0.78
C GLN A 153 2.09 9.78 0.51
N PHE A 154 3.09 9.20 1.16
CA PHE A 154 3.73 9.75 2.35
C PHE A 154 4.41 11.09 2.04
N ALA A 155 5.19 11.16 0.95
CA ALA A 155 5.86 12.40 0.55
C ALA A 155 4.85 13.51 0.24
N TYR A 156 3.76 13.19 -0.46
CA TYR A 156 2.66 14.13 -0.68
C TYR A 156 2.11 14.68 0.64
N GLU A 157 1.85 13.79 1.61
CA GLU A 157 1.27 14.20 2.90
C GLU A 157 2.25 15.06 3.72
N VAL A 158 3.53 14.70 3.73
CA VAL A 158 4.58 15.52 4.35
C VAL A 158 4.66 16.90 3.71
N GLU A 159 4.70 16.99 2.38
CA GLU A 159 4.78 18.27 1.66
C GLU A 159 3.52 19.11 1.87
N ARG A 160 2.33 18.49 1.88
CA ARG A 160 1.06 19.15 2.19
C ARG A 160 1.08 19.76 3.59
N GLN A 161 1.44 18.97 4.61
CA GLN A 161 1.47 19.47 5.99
C GLN A 161 2.58 20.50 6.20
N TRP A 162 3.73 20.34 5.54
CA TRP A 162 4.81 21.32 5.57
C TRP A 162 4.41 22.65 4.91
N LYS A 163 3.67 22.59 3.79
CA LYS A 163 3.12 23.78 3.14
C LYS A 163 2.19 24.53 4.09
N ILE A 164 1.25 23.84 4.74
CA ILE A 164 0.35 24.44 5.74
C ILE A 164 1.15 25.02 6.92
N HIS A 165 2.14 24.29 7.44
CA HIS A 165 2.99 24.74 8.55
C HIS A 165 3.81 25.99 8.17
N THR A 166 4.32 26.05 6.94
CA THR A 166 5.09 27.19 6.43
C THR A 166 4.17 28.37 6.16
N GLU A 167 2.99 28.16 5.58
CA GLU A 167 1.98 29.20 5.35
C GLU A 167 1.42 29.77 6.66
N ALA A 168 1.28 28.95 7.70
CA ALA A 168 0.92 29.41 9.04
C ALA A 168 2.02 30.25 9.72
N ASN A 169 3.29 30.03 9.36
CA ASN A 169 4.45 30.75 9.91
C ASN A 169 4.97 31.90 9.03
N VAL A 170 4.52 31.98 7.78
CA VAL A 170 4.77 33.12 6.90
C VAL A 170 3.65 34.12 7.13
N LYS A 171 3.99 35.35 7.54
CA LYS A 171 3.02 36.46 7.48
C LYS A 171 2.41 36.44 6.08
N PRO A 172 1.10 36.20 5.94
CA PRO A 172 0.54 35.86 4.64
C PRO A 172 0.89 36.98 3.67
N ASP A 173 1.43 36.61 2.51
CA ASP A 173 1.90 37.60 1.55
C ASP A 173 0.72 38.49 1.17
N LEU A 174 0.90 39.81 1.31
CA LEU A 174 -0.17 40.78 1.12
C LEU A 174 -0.85 40.59 -0.25
N VAL A 175 -0.06 40.29 -1.28
CA VAL A 175 -0.54 40.13 -2.66
C VAL A 175 -1.29 38.82 -2.83
N GLU A 176 -0.83 37.75 -2.19
CA GLU A 176 -1.50 36.45 -2.17
C GLU A 176 -2.85 36.53 -1.44
N GLN A 177 -2.92 37.22 -0.30
CA GLN A 177 -4.18 37.50 0.40
C GLN A 177 -5.13 38.34 -0.46
N ALA A 178 -4.61 39.38 -1.11
CA ALA A 178 -5.41 40.20 -2.02
C ALA A 178 -5.91 39.39 -3.22
N THR A 179 -5.09 38.48 -3.74
CA THR A 179 -5.44 37.61 -4.87
C THR A 179 -6.52 36.60 -4.49
N ALA A 180 -6.38 35.94 -3.34
CA ALA A 180 -7.38 35.02 -2.80
C ALA A 180 -8.72 35.73 -2.58
N TYR A 181 -8.70 36.90 -1.93
CA TYR A 181 -9.90 37.70 -1.70
C TYR A 181 -10.58 38.10 -3.02
N ILE A 182 -9.81 38.50 -4.05
CA ILE A 182 -10.37 38.83 -5.36
C ILE A 182 -11.01 37.60 -6.03
N ARG A 183 -10.39 36.43 -5.96
CA ARG A 183 -10.93 35.20 -6.55
C ARG A 183 -12.18 34.70 -5.81
N GLU A 184 -12.29 34.92 -4.51
CA GLU A 184 -13.47 34.53 -3.73
C GLU A 184 -14.64 35.52 -3.94
N HIS A 185 -14.34 36.81 -4.00
CA HIS A 185 -15.34 37.88 -4.04
C HIS A 185 -15.49 38.56 -5.41
N TYR A 186 -15.00 37.97 -6.50
CA TYR A 186 -14.94 38.60 -7.83
C TYR A 186 -16.29 39.15 -8.33
N ARG A 187 -17.42 38.58 -7.88
CA ARG A 187 -18.78 39.01 -8.25
C ARG A 187 -19.19 40.32 -7.60
N GLU A 188 -18.54 40.74 -6.53
CA GLU A 188 -18.87 41.92 -5.73
C GLU A 188 -18.20 43.19 -6.28
N SER A 189 -18.63 44.37 -5.81
CA SER A 189 -18.00 45.65 -6.17
C SER A 189 -16.68 45.84 -5.41
N ILE A 190 -15.61 45.21 -5.88
CA ILE A 190 -14.28 45.32 -5.28
C ILE A 190 -13.60 46.62 -5.72
N THR A 191 -13.09 47.38 -4.75
CA THR A 191 -12.19 48.52 -4.96
C THR A 191 -10.85 48.28 -4.26
N LEU A 192 -9.83 49.07 -4.61
CA LEU A 192 -8.55 49.00 -3.90
C LEU A 192 -8.72 49.26 -2.39
N SER A 193 -9.59 50.20 -2.01
CA SER A 193 -9.86 50.53 -0.62
C SER A 193 -10.51 49.39 0.14
N THR A 194 -11.48 48.69 -0.47
CA THR A 194 -12.17 47.57 0.20
C THR A 194 -11.21 46.41 0.46
N VAL A 195 -10.30 46.12 -0.48
CA VAL A 195 -9.26 45.09 -0.26
C VAL A 195 -8.27 45.56 0.82
N ALA A 196 -7.86 46.83 0.80
CA ALA A 196 -6.92 47.35 1.77
C ALA A 196 -7.48 47.33 3.21
N GLU A 197 -8.73 47.76 3.39
CA GLU A 197 -9.45 47.68 4.66
C GLU A 197 -9.58 46.23 5.16
N ARG A 198 -9.97 45.31 4.27
CA ARG A 198 -10.12 43.88 4.62
C ARG A 198 -8.81 43.25 5.09
N LEU A 199 -7.70 43.65 4.49
CA LEU A 199 -6.37 43.13 4.82
C LEU A 199 -5.66 43.94 5.94
N ASN A 200 -6.30 44.97 6.50
CA ASN A 200 -5.72 45.90 7.47
C ASN A 200 -4.43 46.59 6.99
N TYR A 201 -4.38 46.97 5.71
CA TYR A 201 -3.28 47.74 5.11
C TYR A 201 -3.78 49.07 4.51
N SER A 202 -2.86 49.99 4.24
CA SER A 202 -3.20 51.21 3.51
C SER A 202 -3.35 50.94 2.01
N ALA A 203 -4.34 51.54 1.36
CA ALA A 203 -4.59 51.39 -0.07
C ALA A 203 -3.35 51.69 -0.96
N PRO A 204 -2.53 52.74 -0.68
CA PRO A 204 -1.30 52.99 -1.45
C PRO A 204 -0.25 51.88 -1.29
N TYR A 205 -0.16 51.28 -0.10
CA TYR A 205 0.76 50.18 0.16
C TYR A 205 0.32 48.93 -0.61
N VAL A 206 -0.96 48.60 -0.57
CA VAL A 206 -1.53 47.48 -1.34
C VAL A 206 -1.32 47.67 -2.83
N ALA A 207 -1.64 48.84 -3.40
CA ALA A 207 -1.46 49.09 -4.82
C ALA A 207 -0.01 48.94 -5.28
N LYS A 208 0.93 49.49 -4.49
CA LYS A 208 2.37 49.40 -4.80
C LYS A 208 2.84 47.95 -4.74
N GLN A 209 2.54 47.23 -3.67
CA GLN A 209 2.98 45.85 -3.51
C GLN A 209 2.35 44.92 -4.55
N PHE A 210 1.05 45.08 -4.81
CA PHE A 210 0.32 44.29 -5.81
C PHE A 210 0.91 44.50 -7.21
N LYS A 211 1.10 45.76 -7.63
CA LYS A 211 1.68 46.06 -8.95
C LYS A 211 3.13 45.59 -9.09
N ASN A 212 3.94 45.73 -8.04
CA ASN A 212 5.32 45.28 -8.06
C ASN A 212 5.44 43.76 -8.23
N LYS A 213 4.50 43.00 -7.66
CA LYS A 213 4.55 41.53 -7.67
C LYS A 213 3.82 40.92 -8.87
N THR A 214 2.66 41.44 -9.26
CA THR A 214 1.84 40.86 -10.35
C THR A 214 2.06 41.54 -11.70
N GLY A 215 2.74 42.68 -11.74
CA GLY A 215 2.88 43.52 -12.94
C GLY A 215 1.63 44.32 -13.30
N ASN A 216 0.47 43.99 -12.70
CA ASN A 216 -0.84 44.55 -13.02
C ASN A 216 -1.42 45.34 -11.83
N SER A 217 -2.33 46.28 -12.10
CA SER A 217 -3.10 46.87 -11.00
C SER A 217 -4.08 45.84 -10.43
N LEU A 218 -4.51 46.06 -9.18
CA LEU A 218 -5.49 45.20 -8.52
C LEU A 218 -6.81 45.09 -9.32
N ILE A 219 -7.23 46.20 -9.94
CA ILE A 219 -8.45 46.25 -10.76
C ILE A 219 -8.26 45.53 -12.09
N ASP A 220 -7.07 45.65 -12.71
CA ASP A 220 -6.77 44.90 -13.93
C ASP A 220 -6.77 43.39 -13.67
N TYR A 221 -6.24 42.97 -12.52
CA TYR A 221 -6.28 41.58 -12.09
C TYR A 221 -7.71 41.08 -11.84
N LEU A 222 -8.56 41.88 -11.18
CA LEU A 222 -9.98 41.57 -11.05
C LEU A 222 -10.68 41.41 -12.41
N ILE A 223 -10.39 42.30 -13.36
CA ILE A 223 -10.93 42.19 -14.74
C ILE A 223 -10.48 40.88 -15.36
N GLN A 224 -9.20 40.51 -15.23
CA GLN A 224 -8.67 39.26 -15.77
C GLN A 224 -9.40 38.03 -15.19
N VAL A 225 -9.56 37.95 -13.86
CA VAL A 225 -10.30 36.87 -13.20
C VAL A 225 -11.75 36.79 -13.70
N ARG A 226 -12.42 37.94 -13.82
CA ARG A 226 -13.80 37.98 -14.35
C ARG A 226 -13.89 37.52 -15.81
N MET A 227 -12.89 37.84 -16.64
CA MET A 227 -12.87 37.42 -18.04
C MET A 227 -12.56 35.93 -18.20
N GLU A 228 -11.66 35.38 -17.38
CA GLU A 228 -11.35 33.95 -17.32
C GLU A 228 -12.64 33.14 -17.05
N ILE A 229 -13.35 33.48 -15.98
CA ILE A 229 -14.62 32.84 -15.61
C ILE A 229 -15.70 33.09 -16.68
N ALA A 230 -15.72 34.28 -17.29
CA ALA A 230 -16.66 34.55 -18.39
C ALA A 230 -16.40 33.65 -19.60
N CYS A 231 -15.14 33.38 -19.95
CA CYS A 231 -14.79 32.46 -21.04
C CYS A 231 -15.30 31.05 -20.72
N GLU A 232 -15.04 30.55 -19.52
CA GLU A 232 -15.53 29.24 -19.07
C GLU A 232 -17.06 29.14 -19.15
N LEU A 233 -17.79 30.15 -18.66
CA LEU A 233 -19.26 30.16 -18.71
C LEU A 233 -19.79 30.20 -20.16
N LEU A 234 -19.09 30.91 -21.06
CA LEU A 234 -19.46 30.97 -22.48
C LEU A 234 -19.21 29.64 -23.21
N GLU A 235 -18.21 28.87 -22.77
CA GLU A 235 -17.87 27.57 -23.34
C GLU A 235 -18.77 26.44 -22.83
N GLN A 236 -19.06 26.44 -21.52
CA GLN A 236 -19.70 25.32 -20.84
C GLN A 236 -21.22 25.44 -20.72
N THR A 237 -21.80 26.61 -21.01
CA THR A 237 -23.22 26.86 -20.76
C THR A 237 -23.94 27.53 -21.94
N GLU A 238 -25.28 27.52 -21.89
CA GLU A 238 -26.16 28.27 -22.79
C GLU A 238 -26.58 29.64 -22.22
N ALA A 239 -26.01 30.07 -21.09
CA ALA A 239 -26.41 31.31 -20.41
C ALA A 239 -26.38 32.51 -21.37
N SER A 240 -27.36 33.39 -21.31
CA SER A 240 -27.40 34.63 -22.09
C SER A 240 -26.24 35.57 -21.71
N LEU A 241 -25.90 36.52 -22.57
CA LEU A 241 -24.84 37.49 -22.28
C LEU A 241 -25.13 38.33 -21.02
N GLN A 242 -26.41 38.57 -20.71
CA GLN A 242 -26.83 39.25 -19.48
C GLN A 242 -26.63 38.39 -18.23
N GLU A 243 -26.88 37.09 -18.32
CA GLU A 243 -26.64 36.15 -17.22
C GLU A 243 -25.15 35.95 -16.97
N VAL A 244 -24.34 35.87 -18.03
CA VAL A 244 -22.87 35.81 -17.91
C VAL A 244 -22.32 37.10 -17.29
N ALA A 245 -22.78 38.28 -17.76
CA ALA A 245 -22.37 39.56 -17.21
C ALA A 245 -22.68 39.65 -15.70
N SER A 246 -23.92 39.31 -15.32
CA SER A 246 -24.36 39.26 -13.91
C SER A 246 -23.55 38.25 -13.10
N GLY A 247 -23.28 37.07 -13.67
CA GLY A 247 -22.57 35.96 -13.04
C GLY A 247 -21.09 36.25 -12.74
N VAL A 248 -20.48 37.18 -13.47
CA VAL A 248 -19.09 37.62 -13.25
C VAL A 248 -18.98 39.00 -12.60
N GLY A 249 -20.10 39.60 -12.14
CA GLY A 249 -20.09 40.82 -11.35
C GLY A 249 -20.20 42.13 -12.14
N TYR A 250 -20.79 42.10 -13.34
CA TYR A 250 -21.20 43.30 -14.08
C TYR A 250 -22.72 43.44 -14.11
N THR A 251 -23.23 44.63 -13.81
CA THR A 251 -24.66 44.94 -13.88
C THR A 251 -25.13 45.27 -15.30
N ASP A 252 -24.24 45.83 -16.12
CA ASP A 252 -24.49 46.23 -17.51
C ASP A 252 -23.78 45.29 -18.49
N ALA A 253 -24.56 44.53 -19.26
CA ALA A 253 -24.04 43.63 -20.29
C ALA A 253 -23.30 44.35 -21.42
N SER A 254 -23.67 45.59 -21.76
CA SER A 254 -22.99 46.38 -22.79
C SER A 254 -21.59 46.76 -22.34
N TYR A 255 -21.44 47.14 -21.07
CA TYR A 255 -20.15 47.41 -20.46
C TYR A 255 -19.27 46.15 -20.42
N PHE A 256 -19.84 45.02 -19.99
CA PHE A 256 -19.18 43.72 -20.00
C PHE A 256 -18.67 43.34 -21.40
N ILE A 257 -19.51 43.41 -22.44
CA ILE A 257 -19.13 43.07 -23.82
C ILE A 257 -17.93 43.91 -24.29
N ARG A 258 -17.92 45.20 -23.97
CA ARG A 258 -16.80 46.10 -24.33
C ARG A 258 -15.51 45.72 -23.61
N ILE A 259 -15.58 45.42 -22.30
CA ILE A 259 -14.41 44.99 -21.53
C ILE A 259 -13.92 43.62 -21.99
N PHE A 260 -14.82 42.68 -22.24
CA PHE A 260 -14.49 41.35 -22.77
C PHE A 260 -13.79 41.44 -24.12
N LYS A 261 -14.33 42.23 -25.07
CA LYS A 261 -13.67 42.45 -26.37
C LYS A 261 -12.29 43.09 -26.23
N LYS A 262 -12.13 44.01 -25.28
CA LYS A 262 -10.83 44.66 -25.01
C LYS A 262 -9.81 43.68 -24.45
N THR A 263 -10.21 42.77 -23.57
CA THR A 263 -9.30 41.85 -22.87
C THR A 263 -9.03 40.57 -23.68
N VAL A 264 -10.06 39.99 -24.30
CA VAL A 264 -10.00 38.71 -25.03
C VAL A 264 -9.76 38.91 -26.53
N GLY A 265 -10.03 40.10 -27.07
CA GLY A 265 -9.83 40.47 -28.48
C GLY A 265 -11.05 40.25 -29.38
N VAL A 266 -12.02 39.44 -28.96
CA VAL A 266 -13.27 39.16 -29.70
C VAL A 266 -14.51 39.39 -28.82
N THR A 267 -15.69 39.53 -29.42
CA THR A 267 -16.93 39.67 -28.63
C THR A 267 -17.29 38.36 -27.93
N PRO A 268 -17.98 38.38 -26.76
CA PRO A 268 -18.45 37.17 -26.08
C PRO A 268 -19.27 36.22 -26.96
N GLY A 269 -20.09 36.78 -27.87
CA GLY A 269 -20.89 36.02 -28.81
C GLY A 269 -20.04 35.28 -29.84
N ASN A 270 -19.03 35.96 -30.41
CA ASN A 270 -18.11 35.33 -31.36
C ASN A 270 -17.25 34.26 -30.66
N TYR A 271 -16.76 34.55 -29.45
CA TYR A 271 -16.01 33.61 -28.62
C TYR A 271 -16.78 32.29 -28.41
N ARG A 272 -18.07 32.39 -28.02
CA ARG A 272 -18.96 31.22 -27.86
C ARG A 272 -19.12 30.43 -29.17
N SER A 273 -19.29 31.12 -30.30
CA SER A 273 -19.45 30.47 -31.60
C SER A 273 -18.19 29.69 -32.00
N GLU A 274 -17.02 30.30 -31.83
CA GLU A 274 -15.73 29.68 -32.13
C GLU A 274 -15.44 28.47 -31.23
N ALA A 275 -15.75 28.57 -29.94
CA ALA A 275 -15.61 27.46 -29.00
C ALA A 275 -16.50 26.26 -29.38
N ARG A 276 -17.78 26.49 -29.72
CA ARG A 276 -18.70 25.42 -30.15
C ARG A 276 -18.25 24.74 -31.44
N ASP A 277 -17.68 25.49 -32.37
CA ASP A 277 -17.13 24.94 -33.61
C ASP A 277 -15.86 24.11 -33.39
N GLN A 278 -15.05 24.45 -32.36
CA GLN A 278 -13.89 23.63 -31.96
C GLN A 278 -14.32 22.33 -31.26
N THR A 279 -15.30 22.36 -30.36
CA THR A 279 -15.81 21.13 -29.70
C THR A 279 -16.42 20.16 -30.70
N LYS A 280 -17.18 20.65 -31.69
CA LYS A 280 -17.69 19.83 -32.82
C LYS A 280 -16.60 19.21 -33.70
N ARG A 281 -15.39 19.78 -33.72
CA ARG A 281 -14.22 19.23 -34.44
C ARG A 281 -13.47 18.19 -33.61
N MET A 282 -13.51 18.29 -32.28
CA MET A 282 -12.80 17.40 -31.36
C MET A 282 -13.53 16.06 -31.16
N ASP A 283 -14.86 16.05 -31.20
CA ASP A 283 -15.72 14.85 -31.08
C ASP A 283 -15.78 13.96 -32.35
N ARG A 284 -14.78 14.05 -33.23
CA ARG A 284 -14.62 13.12 -34.34
C ARG A 284 -13.48 12.14 -34.05
N PRO A 285 -13.76 10.95 -33.47
CA PRO A 285 -12.75 9.93 -33.37
C PRO A 285 -12.47 9.39 -34.79
N ILE A 286 -11.30 9.78 -35.32
CA ILE A 286 -10.61 9.20 -36.48
C ILE A 286 -11.29 9.40 -37.84
N THR A 287 -10.83 10.40 -38.60
CA THR A 287 -10.26 10.12 -39.95
C THR A 287 -9.48 11.34 -40.45
N ARG A 288 -8.15 11.21 -40.48
CA ARG A 288 -7.32 11.48 -41.66
C ARG A 288 -5.87 11.15 -41.33
N LEU A 289 -5.47 9.93 -41.68
CA LEU A 289 -4.12 9.73 -42.22
C LEU A 289 -3.90 10.82 -43.27
N ARG A 290 -2.97 11.75 -43.03
CA ARG A 290 -2.43 12.62 -44.07
C ARG A 290 -1.15 12.01 -44.63
N LEU A 291 -1.33 10.91 -45.36
CA LEU A 291 -0.52 10.63 -46.53
C LEU A 291 -1.29 11.17 -47.73
N SER A 292 -1.12 12.45 -48.04
CA SER A 292 -1.47 12.98 -49.36
C SER A 292 -0.52 14.13 -49.70
N ASN A 293 0.43 13.85 -50.59
CA ASN A 293 1.27 14.84 -51.26
C ASN A 293 0.42 15.58 -52.31
N ALA A 294 -0.35 16.58 -51.86
CA ALA A 294 -0.98 17.55 -52.75
C ALA A 294 -0.84 18.95 -52.13
N GLU A 295 -0.28 19.88 -52.92
CA GLU A 295 0.01 21.25 -52.52
C GLU A 295 -1.24 21.99 -52.03
N ARG A 296 -1.12 22.66 -50.88
CA ARG A 296 -2.16 23.56 -50.37
C ARG A 296 -2.17 24.84 -51.23
N ARG A 297 -3.19 25.02 -52.05
CA ARG A 297 -3.55 26.34 -52.56
C ARG A 297 -4.06 27.20 -51.41
N GLY A 298 -3.41 28.35 -51.22
CA GLY A 298 -3.79 29.35 -50.24
C GLY A 298 -5.10 30.06 -50.60
N GLN A 299 -5.95 30.23 -49.60
CA GLN A 299 -6.97 31.28 -49.51
C GLN A 299 -6.85 31.76 -48.06
N GLY A 300 -6.45 32.98 -47.74
CA GLY A 300 -6.78 34.25 -48.37
C GLY A 300 -7.74 34.96 -47.43
N TYR A 301 -7.20 35.72 -46.47
CA TYR A 301 -7.97 36.60 -45.58
C TYR A 301 -8.72 37.66 -46.40
N ILE A 302 -9.98 37.90 -46.08
CA ILE A 302 -10.65 39.19 -46.30
C ILE A 302 -11.46 39.51 -45.04
N GLY A 303 -11.18 40.67 -44.45
CA GLY A 303 -11.96 41.27 -43.39
C GLY A 303 -13.03 42.22 -43.92
N ASN A 304 -14.16 42.28 -43.20
CA ASN A 304 -14.98 43.45 -42.86
C ASN A 304 -16.26 42.88 -42.22
N GLU A 305 -16.51 43.16 -40.94
CA GLU A 305 -17.34 44.27 -40.46
C GLU A 305 -18.75 44.29 -41.07
N TYR A 306 -19.73 43.95 -40.22
CA TYR A 306 -21.17 44.07 -40.37
C TYR A 306 -21.79 43.38 -41.59
N ASP A 307 -22.33 42.16 -41.41
CA ASP A 307 -23.67 41.93 -41.95
C ASP A 307 -24.46 40.80 -41.30
N ASN A 308 -25.77 41.01 -41.34
CA ASN A 308 -26.84 40.22 -40.78
C ASN A 308 -26.89 38.79 -41.35
N HIS A 309 -27.09 37.78 -40.49
CA HIS A 309 -27.47 36.45 -40.94
C HIS A 309 -28.62 35.87 -40.11
N TYR A 310 -29.80 36.49 -40.25
CA TYR A 310 -31.05 35.74 -40.25
C TYR A 310 -31.28 35.26 -41.68
N GLN A 311 -30.91 34.00 -41.96
CA GLN A 311 -31.48 33.14 -43.00
C GLN A 311 -30.53 31.95 -43.19
N HIS A 312 -30.93 30.79 -42.65
CA HIS A 312 -30.93 29.49 -43.34
C HIS A 312 -31.31 28.41 -42.32
N ILE A 313 -32.61 28.34 -42.07
CA ILE A 313 -33.28 27.09 -41.71
C ILE A 313 -33.61 26.42 -43.05
N GLU A 314 -33.05 25.24 -43.27
CA GLU A 314 -33.63 24.05 -43.93
C GLU A 314 -32.60 23.27 -44.78
N ARG A 315 -32.51 21.98 -44.43
CA ARG A 315 -32.35 20.80 -45.31
C ARG A 315 -31.04 20.62 -46.09
N ASP A 316 -30.19 19.74 -45.57
CA ASP A 316 -29.90 18.36 -46.03
C ASP A 316 -28.70 17.86 -45.19
N ASP A 317 -28.71 16.70 -44.55
CA ASP A 317 -28.63 15.38 -45.16
C ASP A 317 -29.20 14.28 -44.26
N LEU A 318 -29.86 13.32 -44.91
CA LEU A 318 -30.22 12.03 -44.35
C LEU A 318 -28.99 11.09 -44.32
N SER A 319 -28.64 10.61 -43.13
CA SER A 319 -28.19 9.21 -42.97
C SER A 319 -28.72 8.66 -41.65
N MET A 320 -29.64 7.71 -41.75
CA MET A 320 -30.22 6.97 -40.63
C MET A 320 -29.15 6.18 -39.88
N TYR A 321 -29.04 6.41 -38.57
CA TYR A 321 -28.94 5.33 -37.59
C TYR A 321 -30.08 5.54 -36.59
N ARG A 322 -31.17 4.80 -36.79
CA ARG A 322 -32.33 4.76 -35.90
C ARG A 322 -31.93 4.02 -34.63
N ASN A 323 -31.86 4.73 -33.50
CA ASN A 323 -32.06 4.11 -32.20
C ASN A 323 -33.56 3.82 -32.06
N THR A 324 -33.97 2.59 -32.34
CA THR A 324 -35.27 2.06 -31.95
C THR A 324 -35.35 2.02 -30.43
N LYS A 325 -36.14 2.93 -29.83
CA LYS A 325 -36.65 2.72 -28.47
C LYS A 325 -37.59 1.52 -28.53
N VAL A 326 -37.20 0.43 -27.88
CA VAL A 326 -38.08 -0.72 -27.67
C VAL A 326 -39.27 -0.23 -26.84
N SER A 327 -40.47 -0.27 -27.43
CA SER A 327 -41.73 0.03 -26.73
C SER A 327 -41.91 -0.96 -25.58
N LEU A 328 -42.32 -0.48 -24.41
CA LEU A 328 -42.67 -1.30 -23.25
C LEU A 328 -43.67 -2.43 -23.60
N GLY A 329 -44.48 -2.23 -24.65
CA GLY A 329 -45.37 -3.26 -25.20
C GLY A 329 -44.66 -4.42 -25.90
N ALA A 330 -43.49 -4.20 -26.50
CA ALA A 330 -42.72 -5.26 -27.18
C ALA A 330 -42.01 -6.19 -26.17
N VAL A 331 -41.61 -5.67 -25.00
CA VAL A 331 -41.06 -6.48 -23.90
C VAL A 331 -42.17 -7.31 -23.23
N MET A 332 -43.36 -6.73 -23.04
CA MET A 332 -44.54 -7.47 -22.54
C MET A 332 -44.99 -8.59 -23.50
N LEU A 333 -44.92 -8.37 -24.82
CA LEU A 333 -45.22 -9.40 -25.82
C LEU A 333 -44.18 -10.53 -25.83
N LEU A 334 -42.91 -10.22 -25.57
CA LEU A 334 -41.84 -11.23 -25.44
C LEU A 334 -42.02 -12.10 -24.18
N CYS A 335 -42.42 -11.49 -23.05
CA CYS A 335 -42.74 -12.21 -21.81
C CYS A 335 -44.00 -13.08 -21.93
N LEU A 336 -45.00 -12.65 -22.70
CA LEU A 336 -46.21 -13.43 -22.99
C LEU A 336 -45.92 -14.65 -23.86
N THR A 337 -44.97 -14.57 -24.81
CA THR A 337 -44.58 -15.71 -25.63
C THR A 337 -43.80 -16.79 -24.86
N ILE A 338 -43.04 -16.40 -23.83
CA ILE A 338 -42.29 -17.33 -22.97
C ILE A 338 -43.22 -18.07 -22.00
N MET A 339 -44.31 -17.42 -21.56
CA MET A 339 -45.34 -18.06 -20.72
C MET A 339 -46.22 -19.06 -21.49
N VAL A 340 -46.37 -18.92 -22.81
CA VAL A 340 -47.19 -19.81 -23.64
C VAL A 340 -46.43 -21.08 -24.09
N SER A 341 -45.10 -21.11 -24.02
CA SER A 341 -44.32 -22.33 -24.32
C SER A 341 -44.14 -23.30 -23.13
N ALA A 342 -44.62 -22.94 -21.94
CA ALA A 342 -44.51 -23.77 -20.73
C ALA A 342 -45.72 -24.68 -20.46
N CYS A 343 -46.75 -24.63 -21.31
CA CYS A 343 -47.96 -25.46 -21.15
C CYS A 343 -48.12 -26.42 -22.33
N ALA A 344 -47.27 -27.45 -22.39
CA ALA A 344 -47.58 -28.68 -23.12
C ALA A 344 -48.34 -29.63 -22.18
N PRO A 345 -49.48 -30.24 -22.59
CA PRO A 345 -50.25 -31.10 -21.69
C PRO A 345 -49.64 -32.50 -21.63
N ALA A 346 -49.07 -32.85 -20.48
CA ALA A 346 -48.95 -34.25 -20.06
C ALA A 346 -50.23 -34.62 -19.32
N GLY A 347 -51.04 -35.49 -19.94
CA GLY A 347 -52.28 -35.97 -19.35
C GLY A 347 -52.04 -36.95 -18.18
N GLY A 348 -53.04 -37.05 -17.29
CA GLY A 348 -53.25 -38.25 -16.48
C GLY A 348 -53.58 -38.02 -15.00
N ASN A 349 -54.88 -38.05 -14.71
CA ASN A 349 -55.54 -38.53 -13.48
C ASN A 349 -55.54 -37.72 -12.17
N ALA A 350 -56.69 -37.07 -11.95
CA ALA A 350 -57.71 -37.39 -10.94
C ALA A 350 -57.34 -37.45 -9.44
N GLY A 351 -57.97 -36.58 -8.65
CA GLY A 351 -58.10 -36.76 -7.20
C GLY A 351 -58.54 -35.53 -6.39
N THR A 352 -59.82 -35.17 -6.48
CA THR A 352 -60.71 -34.81 -5.35
C THR A 352 -60.35 -33.65 -4.39
N THR A 353 -61.09 -32.55 -4.55
CA THR A 353 -61.84 -31.76 -3.52
C THR A 353 -61.17 -31.38 -2.20
N SER A 354 -61.04 -30.07 -1.91
CA SER A 354 -61.86 -29.34 -0.92
C SER A 354 -61.30 -27.95 -0.56
N THR A 355 -62.25 -27.08 -0.25
CA THR A 355 -62.25 -25.65 0.05
C THR A 355 -61.50 -25.26 1.34
N SER A 356 -60.89 -24.06 1.34
CA SER A 356 -61.07 -22.97 2.34
C SER A 356 -59.78 -22.33 2.88
N THR A 357 -59.89 -21.00 3.03
CA THR A 357 -59.28 -20.12 4.05
C THR A 357 -57.79 -19.80 3.97
N VAL A 358 -57.55 -18.55 3.57
CA VAL A 358 -56.39 -17.73 3.93
C VAL A 358 -56.40 -17.54 5.44
N GLU A 359 -55.44 -18.12 6.14
CA GLU A 359 -54.93 -17.61 7.41
C GLU A 359 -53.41 -17.77 7.45
N THR A 360 -52.77 -16.69 7.90
CA THR A 360 -51.36 -16.42 8.00
C THR A 360 -50.64 -17.46 8.85
N GLN A 361 -49.71 -18.21 8.26
CA GLN A 361 -48.69 -18.97 9.00
C GLN A 361 -47.29 -18.57 8.53
N THR A 362 -46.59 -17.92 9.46
CA THR A 362 -45.14 -17.74 9.51
C THR A 362 -44.47 -19.07 9.20
N SER A 363 -43.97 -19.21 7.98
CA SER A 363 -43.21 -20.39 7.59
C SER A 363 -41.79 -20.22 8.12
N GLN A 364 -41.49 -20.97 9.17
CA GLN A 364 -40.13 -21.28 9.61
C GLN A 364 -39.34 -21.77 8.40
N GLN A 365 -38.37 -20.97 7.96
CA GLN A 365 -37.30 -21.48 7.13
C GLN A 365 -36.37 -22.22 8.09
N ALA A 366 -36.43 -23.54 8.03
CA ALA A 366 -35.50 -24.42 8.70
C ALA A 366 -34.08 -24.07 8.25
N SER A 367 -33.35 -23.32 9.06
CA SER A 367 -31.90 -23.33 9.06
C SER A 367 -31.48 -24.72 9.52
N THR A 368 -30.98 -25.54 8.60
CA THR A 368 -30.18 -26.71 8.96
C THR A 368 -28.91 -26.20 9.63
N THR A 369 -28.99 -25.89 10.93
CA THR A 369 -27.81 -25.74 11.78
C THR A 369 -27.14 -27.12 11.81
N PRO A 370 -25.91 -27.28 11.32
CA PRO A 370 -25.16 -28.50 11.57
C PRO A 370 -25.09 -28.68 13.09
N SER A 371 -25.34 -29.89 13.57
CA SER A 371 -25.06 -30.26 14.96
C SER A 371 -23.58 -30.02 15.22
N GLY A 372 -23.25 -28.87 15.80
CA GLY A 372 -21.89 -28.41 16.04
C GLY A 372 -21.55 -28.45 17.53
N ARG A 373 -20.28 -28.72 17.85
CA ARG A 373 -19.76 -28.61 19.20
C ARG A 373 -19.44 -27.15 19.52
N LEU A 374 -19.63 -26.75 20.76
CA LEU A 374 -19.21 -25.41 21.21
C LEU A 374 -17.69 -25.42 21.43
N TYR A 375 -17.01 -24.41 20.91
CA TYR A 375 -15.57 -24.20 21.06
C TYR A 375 -15.31 -22.75 21.45
N THR A 376 -14.38 -22.52 22.39
CA THR A 376 -13.94 -21.19 22.77
C THR A 376 -12.55 -20.94 22.19
N ASP A 377 -12.44 -19.91 21.37
CA ASP A 377 -11.20 -19.58 20.68
C ASP A 377 -10.21 -18.81 21.56
N ASN A 378 -9.00 -18.52 21.05
CA ASN A 378 -7.95 -17.86 21.85
C ASN A 378 -8.24 -16.38 22.17
N GLN A 379 -9.26 -15.79 21.54
CA GLN A 379 -9.74 -14.43 21.83
C GLN A 379 -10.98 -14.44 22.73
N GLY A 380 -11.47 -15.62 23.12
CA GLY A 380 -12.63 -15.80 23.99
C GLY A 380 -13.97 -15.82 23.25
N HIS A 381 -13.98 -15.96 21.93
CA HIS A 381 -15.22 -16.12 21.19
C HIS A 381 -15.79 -17.54 21.37
N GLU A 382 -17.08 -17.64 21.68
CA GLU A 382 -17.80 -18.92 21.69
C GLU A 382 -18.40 -19.20 20.31
N VAL A 383 -17.93 -20.26 19.66
CA VAL A 383 -18.27 -20.59 18.28
C VAL A 383 -18.79 -22.03 18.21
N SER A 384 -19.94 -22.23 17.56
CA SER A 384 -20.44 -23.58 17.26
C SER A 384 -19.78 -24.06 15.96
N ILE A 385 -18.85 -25.00 16.08
CA ILE A 385 -18.08 -25.54 14.95
C ILE A 385 -18.52 -26.97 14.59
N PRO A 386 -18.44 -27.39 13.32
CA PRO A 386 -18.76 -28.76 12.94
C PRO A 386 -17.86 -29.79 13.64
N GLU A 387 -18.42 -30.96 13.99
CA GLU A 387 -17.63 -32.07 14.56
C GLU A 387 -16.55 -32.57 13.59
N LYS A 388 -16.82 -32.51 12.28
CA LYS A 388 -15.90 -32.92 11.20
C LYS A 388 -16.05 -31.97 10.01
N PRO A 389 -15.40 -30.80 10.02
CA PRO A 389 -15.49 -29.84 8.92
C PRO A 389 -14.99 -30.46 7.61
N GLN A 390 -15.68 -30.16 6.52
CA GLN A 390 -15.42 -30.68 5.17
C GLN A 390 -14.89 -29.59 4.23
N ARG A 391 -15.18 -28.32 4.52
CA ARG A 391 -14.85 -27.16 3.68
C ARG A 391 -14.13 -26.11 4.53
N VAL A 392 -12.89 -26.43 4.88
CA VAL A 392 -12.06 -25.58 5.74
C VAL A 392 -11.39 -24.48 4.92
N VAL A 393 -11.51 -23.23 5.36
CA VAL A 393 -10.68 -22.11 4.91
C VAL A 393 -9.64 -21.81 5.99
N LEU A 394 -8.37 -21.66 5.59
CA LEU A 394 -7.27 -21.33 6.48
C LEU A 394 -6.58 -20.02 6.06
N GLN A 395 -6.60 -19.02 6.94
CA GLN A 395 -5.71 -17.87 6.88
C GLN A 395 -4.55 -18.08 7.86
N GLY A 396 -3.32 -18.12 7.37
CA GLY A 396 -2.13 -18.31 8.21
C GLY A 396 -1.14 -19.31 7.63
N ASN A 397 -0.15 -19.68 8.45
CA ASN A 397 0.97 -20.54 8.08
C ASN A 397 0.82 -22.02 8.49
N SER A 398 -0.33 -22.43 9.03
CA SER A 398 -0.56 -23.80 9.55
C SER A 398 -1.15 -24.78 8.54
N ILE A 399 -0.90 -24.60 7.24
CA ILE A 399 -1.45 -25.51 6.22
C ILE A 399 -0.88 -26.92 6.34
N GLY A 400 0.43 -27.06 6.55
CA GLY A 400 1.03 -28.37 6.70
C GLY A 400 0.54 -29.13 7.94
N ASP A 401 0.09 -28.42 8.98
CA ASP A 401 -0.60 -29.05 10.13
C ASP A 401 -1.93 -29.67 9.69
N LEU A 402 -2.74 -28.95 8.89
CA LEU A 402 -4.00 -29.47 8.35
C LEU A 402 -3.78 -30.66 7.42
N LEU A 403 -2.80 -30.56 6.51
CA LEU A 403 -2.49 -31.63 5.56
C LEU A 403 -2.02 -32.89 6.28
N ALA A 404 -1.16 -32.75 7.31
CA ALA A 404 -0.73 -33.88 8.14
C ALA A 404 -1.91 -34.55 8.86
N LEU A 405 -2.93 -33.80 9.27
CA LEU A 405 -4.17 -34.31 9.87
C LEU A 405 -5.16 -34.88 8.84
N GLY A 406 -4.80 -34.91 7.55
CA GLY A 406 -5.66 -35.39 6.47
C GLY A 406 -6.82 -34.45 6.15
N VAL A 407 -6.68 -33.15 6.44
CA VAL A 407 -7.67 -32.11 6.15
C VAL A 407 -7.18 -31.27 4.98
N GLN A 408 -7.86 -31.37 3.85
CA GLN A 408 -7.60 -30.54 2.68
C GLN A 408 -8.41 -29.24 2.78
N PRO A 409 -7.78 -28.06 2.95
CA PRO A 409 -8.52 -26.81 2.90
C PRO A 409 -9.04 -26.53 1.48
N VAL A 410 -10.18 -25.84 1.39
CA VAL A 410 -10.76 -25.34 0.12
C VAL A 410 -10.27 -23.93 -0.22
N GLY A 411 -9.82 -23.17 0.78
CA GLY A 411 -9.21 -21.86 0.60
C GLY A 411 -8.05 -21.63 1.56
N ILE A 412 -6.97 -21.04 1.06
CA ILE A 412 -5.72 -20.82 1.78
C ILE A 412 -5.12 -19.45 1.45
N ASP A 413 -4.34 -18.90 2.38
CA ASP A 413 -3.45 -17.76 2.10
C ASP A 413 -2.18 -18.26 1.39
N ARG A 414 -2.14 -18.16 0.05
CA ARG A 414 -1.08 -18.78 -0.75
C ARG A 414 0.33 -18.24 -0.49
N ARG A 415 0.46 -17.09 0.18
CA ARG A 415 1.76 -16.52 0.54
C ARG A 415 2.57 -17.41 1.48
N PHE A 416 1.91 -18.27 2.25
CA PHE A 416 2.57 -19.20 3.18
C PHE A 416 2.92 -20.55 2.55
N ILE A 417 2.63 -20.76 1.26
CA ILE A 417 2.91 -22.00 0.53
C ILE A 417 3.97 -21.78 -0.55
N ALA A 418 4.04 -20.57 -1.12
CA ALA A 418 5.07 -20.22 -2.06
C ALA A 418 6.46 -20.46 -1.43
N ASN A 419 7.29 -21.31 -2.06
CA ASN A 419 8.60 -21.76 -1.59
C ASN A 419 8.57 -22.61 -0.29
N SER A 420 7.47 -23.31 0.01
CA SER A 420 7.45 -24.33 1.08
C SER A 420 7.94 -25.70 0.57
N ALA A 421 8.26 -26.61 1.49
CA ALA A 421 8.69 -27.99 1.15
C ALA A 421 7.61 -28.79 0.36
N TYR A 422 6.38 -28.31 0.33
CA TYR A 422 5.22 -28.94 -0.32
C TYR A 422 4.47 -27.95 -1.23
N GLU A 423 5.17 -27.00 -1.84
CA GLU A 423 4.58 -26.00 -2.76
C GLU A 423 3.75 -26.62 -3.90
N ASP A 424 4.03 -27.87 -4.26
CA ASP A 424 3.33 -28.59 -5.32
C ASP A 424 1.80 -28.40 -5.23
N LYS A 425 1.24 -27.89 -6.33
CA LYS A 425 -0.20 -27.60 -6.44
C LYS A 425 -1.04 -28.88 -6.39
N GLU A 426 -0.44 -30.05 -6.64
CA GLU A 426 -1.11 -31.34 -6.45
C GLU A 426 -1.32 -31.65 -4.95
N ILE A 427 -0.40 -31.20 -4.10
CA ILE A 427 -0.49 -31.34 -2.63
C ILE A 427 -1.40 -30.25 -2.03
N THR A 428 -1.46 -29.07 -2.67
CA THR A 428 -2.23 -27.90 -2.18
C THR A 428 -3.27 -27.36 -3.19
N PRO A 429 -4.29 -28.14 -3.60
CA PRO A 429 -5.30 -27.74 -4.59
C PRO A 429 -6.26 -26.61 -4.17
N ALA A 430 -6.08 -25.96 -3.01
CA ALA A 430 -7.00 -24.93 -2.51
C ALA A 430 -6.93 -23.60 -3.26
N GLU A 431 -8.02 -22.84 -3.25
CA GLU A 431 -8.06 -21.51 -3.86
C GLU A 431 -7.33 -20.47 -2.99
N ASP A 432 -6.76 -19.45 -3.63
CA ASP A 432 -6.11 -18.34 -2.92
C ASP A 432 -7.14 -17.33 -2.40
N ILE A 433 -7.28 -17.22 -1.08
CA ILE A 433 -8.17 -16.24 -0.43
C ILE A 433 -7.61 -14.81 -0.45
N GLY A 434 -6.35 -14.63 -0.85
CA GLY A 434 -5.69 -13.35 -1.06
C GLY A 434 -5.22 -12.65 0.23
N PHE A 435 -4.45 -11.57 0.04
CA PHE A 435 -4.03 -10.68 1.13
C PHE A 435 -4.16 -9.19 0.76
N PRO A 436 -4.86 -8.37 1.56
CA PRO A 436 -5.71 -8.76 2.70
C PRO A 436 -6.78 -9.79 2.33
N THR A 437 -7.20 -10.60 3.30
CA THR A 437 -8.18 -11.69 3.09
C THR A 437 -9.44 -11.18 2.42
N SER A 438 -9.82 -11.79 1.30
CA SER A 438 -11.00 -11.37 0.52
C SER A 438 -12.28 -12.03 1.04
N PHE A 439 -13.18 -11.21 1.57
CA PHE A 439 -14.52 -11.64 1.99
C PHE A 439 -15.30 -12.32 0.86
N GLU A 440 -15.29 -11.74 -0.36
CA GLU A 440 -16.00 -12.28 -1.52
C GLU A 440 -15.50 -13.66 -1.93
N LYS A 441 -14.18 -13.87 -1.88
CA LYS A 441 -13.59 -15.19 -2.18
C LYS A 441 -13.99 -16.22 -1.14
N ILE A 442 -13.89 -15.91 0.15
CA ILE A 442 -14.33 -16.82 1.22
C ILE A 442 -15.81 -17.16 1.05
N LEU A 443 -16.66 -16.17 0.74
CA LEU A 443 -18.09 -16.40 0.50
C LEU A 443 -18.32 -17.38 -0.67
N SER A 444 -17.60 -17.22 -1.78
CA SER A 444 -17.72 -18.12 -2.95
C SER A 444 -17.24 -19.55 -2.69
N LEU A 445 -16.40 -19.75 -1.68
CA LEU A 445 -15.92 -21.07 -1.29
C LEU A 445 -16.90 -21.84 -0.41
N GLU A 446 -17.98 -21.20 0.07
CA GLU A 446 -18.99 -21.83 0.93
C GLU A 446 -18.37 -22.68 2.07
N PRO A 447 -17.50 -22.10 2.93
CA PRO A 447 -16.84 -22.86 3.98
C PRO A 447 -17.81 -23.28 5.08
N ASP A 448 -17.57 -24.45 5.68
CA ASP A 448 -18.25 -24.88 6.91
C ASP A 448 -17.42 -24.59 8.18
N LEU A 449 -16.17 -24.19 8.00
CA LEU A 449 -15.27 -23.67 9.04
C LEU A 449 -14.23 -22.74 8.42
N THR A 450 -14.00 -21.58 9.06
CA THR A 450 -12.88 -20.69 8.73
C THR A 450 -11.95 -20.57 9.93
N MET A 451 -10.65 -20.74 9.71
CA MET A 451 -9.60 -20.65 10.72
C MET A 451 -8.71 -19.44 10.44
N LEU A 452 -8.59 -18.54 11.41
CA LEU A 452 -7.78 -17.33 11.33
C LEU A 452 -6.58 -17.44 12.28
N GLY A 453 -5.37 -17.54 11.74
CA GLY A 453 -4.13 -17.54 12.52
C GLY A 453 -3.70 -16.15 12.99
N TYR A 454 -4.32 -15.10 12.46
CA TYR A 454 -4.17 -13.71 12.88
C TYR A 454 -5.41 -12.91 12.47
N VAL A 455 -5.70 -11.81 13.17
CA VAL A 455 -6.84 -10.93 12.88
C VAL A 455 -6.34 -9.53 12.52
N LEU A 456 -6.74 -9.03 11.35
CA LEU A 456 -6.53 -7.65 10.94
C LEU A 456 -7.86 -6.87 11.01
N ASP A 457 -7.88 -5.74 11.71
CA ASP A 457 -9.07 -4.87 11.83
C ASP A 457 -10.36 -5.64 12.16
N LYS A 458 -11.47 -5.33 11.48
CA LYS A 458 -12.80 -5.93 11.65
C LYS A 458 -12.99 -7.25 10.88
N GLN A 459 -11.91 -7.91 10.43
CA GLN A 459 -12.01 -9.12 9.61
C GLN A 459 -12.83 -10.22 10.27
N TYR A 460 -12.69 -10.41 11.58
CA TYR A 460 -13.47 -11.42 12.31
C TYR A 460 -14.98 -11.18 12.19
N ASP A 461 -15.44 -9.94 12.40
CA ASP A 461 -16.87 -9.55 12.32
C ASP A 461 -17.48 -9.73 10.92
N GLU A 462 -16.65 -9.67 9.89
CA GLU A 462 -17.08 -9.89 8.51
C GLU A 462 -17.12 -11.39 8.23
N ILE A 463 -16.00 -12.10 8.40
CA ILE A 463 -15.87 -13.52 8.06
C ILE A 463 -16.81 -14.41 8.89
N SER A 464 -17.05 -14.07 10.16
CA SER A 464 -18.02 -14.79 11.02
C SER A 464 -19.47 -14.74 10.51
N LYS A 465 -19.80 -13.84 9.57
CA LYS A 465 -21.11 -13.82 8.90
C LYS A 465 -21.21 -14.84 7.76
N ILE A 466 -20.08 -15.40 7.31
CA ILE A 466 -20.03 -16.41 6.23
C ILE A 466 -20.11 -17.83 6.83
N SER A 467 -19.24 -18.14 7.79
CA SER A 467 -19.12 -19.47 8.38
C SER A 467 -18.71 -19.39 9.86
N PRO A 468 -18.87 -20.48 10.64
CA PRO A 468 -18.18 -20.63 11.91
C PRO A 468 -16.70 -20.26 11.74
N THR A 469 -16.22 -19.32 12.55
CA THR A 469 -14.90 -18.72 12.40
C THR A 469 -14.16 -18.79 13.71
N VAL A 470 -12.98 -19.39 13.73
CA VAL A 470 -12.16 -19.60 14.91
C VAL A 470 -10.84 -18.85 14.76
N VAL A 471 -10.46 -18.09 15.79
CA VAL A 471 -9.11 -17.52 15.89
C VAL A 471 -8.22 -18.43 16.73
N PHE A 472 -7.03 -18.74 16.23
CA PHE A 472 -6.07 -19.57 16.96
C PHE A 472 -4.67 -18.94 16.91
N ASP A 473 -3.82 -19.30 17.86
CA ASP A 473 -2.44 -18.81 17.89
C ASP A 473 -1.55 -19.73 17.05
N GLN A 474 -1.28 -19.29 15.83
CA GLN A 474 -0.44 -20.03 14.89
C GLN A 474 1.05 -20.03 15.27
N ASN A 475 1.49 -19.17 16.22
CA ASN A 475 2.89 -19.07 16.64
C ASN A 475 3.21 -19.98 17.84
N LEU A 476 2.24 -20.76 18.33
CA LEU A 476 2.51 -21.77 19.34
C LEU A 476 3.51 -22.80 18.79
N PRO A 477 4.43 -23.32 19.63
CA PRO A 477 5.30 -24.42 19.28
C PRO A 477 4.50 -25.64 18.78
N LEU A 478 5.10 -26.46 17.91
CA LEU A 478 4.39 -27.57 17.24
C LEU A 478 3.66 -28.52 18.21
N ASN A 479 4.28 -28.84 19.35
CA ASN A 479 3.71 -29.71 20.39
C ASN A 479 2.48 -29.11 21.11
N GLU A 480 2.31 -27.79 21.08
CA GLU A 480 1.17 -27.07 21.63
C GLU A 480 0.14 -26.70 20.55
N ARG A 481 0.61 -26.38 19.34
CA ARG A 481 -0.23 -25.96 18.21
C ARG A 481 -0.99 -27.12 17.57
N LEU A 482 -0.34 -28.25 17.30
CA LEU A 482 -0.99 -29.37 16.59
C LEU A 482 -2.19 -29.94 17.36
N PRO A 483 -2.17 -30.09 18.71
CA PRO A 483 -3.34 -30.50 19.46
C PRO A 483 -4.51 -29.51 19.35
N VAL A 484 -4.23 -28.19 19.35
CA VAL A 484 -5.26 -27.15 19.18
C VAL A 484 -5.91 -27.24 17.80
N ILE A 485 -5.10 -27.34 16.75
CA ILE A 485 -5.59 -27.50 15.38
C ILE A 485 -6.39 -28.81 15.24
N GLY A 486 -5.85 -29.91 15.76
CA GLY A 486 -6.52 -31.21 15.81
C GLY A 486 -7.86 -31.15 16.53
N GLU A 487 -7.97 -30.35 17.60
CA GLU A 487 -9.25 -30.10 18.22
C GLU A 487 -10.20 -29.39 17.26
N ILE A 488 -9.82 -28.22 16.75
CA ILE A 488 -10.64 -27.37 15.87
C ILE A 488 -11.22 -28.17 14.69
N VAL A 489 -10.45 -29.07 14.08
CA VAL A 489 -10.88 -29.86 12.91
C VAL A 489 -11.40 -31.28 13.22
N GLY A 490 -11.57 -31.63 14.50
CA GLY A 490 -12.11 -32.93 14.90
C GLY A 490 -11.19 -34.11 14.57
N ARG A 491 -9.90 -33.94 14.86
CA ARG A 491 -8.77 -34.87 14.63
C ARG A 491 -7.81 -34.91 15.84
N GLN A 492 -8.36 -34.89 17.06
CA GLN A 492 -7.57 -34.81 18.30
C GLN A 492 -6.67 -36.03 18.50
N ASP A 493 -7.17 -37.22 18.19
CA ASP A 493 -6.45 -38.48 18.41
C ASP A 493 -5.37 -38.65 17.35
N GLU A 494 -5.66 -38.27 16.10
CA GLU A 494 -4.68 -38.21 15.01
C GLU A 494 -3.56 -37.22 15.31
N ALA A 495 -3.87 -36.03 15.84
CA ALA A 495 -2.85 -35.05 16.24
C ALA A 495 -1.91 -35.59 17.32
N LYS A 496 -2.45 -36.27 18.35
CA LYS A 496 -1.65 -36.91 19.39
C LYS A 496 -0.76 -38.02 18.83
N GLN A 497 -1.31 -38.85 17.93
CA GLN A 497 -0.57 -39.94 17.31
C GLN A 497 0.56 -39.40 16.43
N LEU A 498 0.31 -38.39 15.61
CA LEU A 498 1.32 -37.75 14.76
C LEU A 498 2.48 -37.19 15.57
N LEU A 499 2.21 -36.50 16.69
CA LEU A 499 3.28 -36.01 17.58
C LEU A 499 4.08 -37.16 18.21
N ALA A 500 3.41 -38.23 18.63
CA ALA A 500 4.09 -39.39 19.20
C ALA A 500 5.02 -40.05 18.16
N ASP A 501 4.52 -40.24 16.94
CA ASP A 501 5.28 -40.83 15.83
C ASP A 501 6.45 -39.95 15.40
N TYR A 502 6.24 -38.63 15.33
CA TYR A 502 7.31 -37.66 15.06
C TYR A 502 8.43 -37.73 16.10
N ASN A 503 8.09 -37.74 17.39
CA ASN A 503 9.10 -37.81 18.44
C ASN A 503 9.91 -39.12 18.37
N VAL A 504 9.25 -40.26 18.14
CA VAL A 504 9.93 -41.54 17.95
C VAL A 504 10.84 -41.52 16.72
N LYS A 505 10.38 -40.96 15.60
CA LYS A 505 11.16 -40.81 14.36
C LYS A 505 12.38 -39.92 14.59
N ALA A 506 12.22 -38.79 15.27
CA ALA A 506 13.29 -37.84 15.56
C ALA A 506 14.34 -38.45 16.51
N GLU A 507 13.92 -39.15 17.58
CA GLU A 507 14.83 -39.86 18.49
C GLU A 507 15.65 -40.92 17.76
N LYS A 508 15.01 -41.67 16.85
CA LYS A 508 15.67 -42.67 16.02
C LYS A 508 16.69 -42.01 15.09
N MET A 509 16.30 -40.96 14.36
CA MET A 509 17.18 -40.21 13.46
C MET A 509 18.44 -39.72 14.19
N TRP A 510 18.29 -39.04 15.33
CA TRP A 510 19.42 -38.54 16.12
C TRP A 510 20.32 -39.66 16.67
N SER A 511 19.73 -40.81 17.03
CA SER A 511 20.49 -41.97 17.48
C SER A 511 21.33 -42.56 16.34
N GLU A 512 20.80 -42.61 15.13
CA GLU A 512 21.51 -43.07 13.92
C GLU A 512 22.63 -42.11 13.51
N ILE A 513 22.37 -40.79 13.48
CA ILE A 513 23.38 -39.75 13.21
C ILE A 513 24.59 -39.89 14.14
N ARG A 514 24.34 -40.10 15.45
CA ARG A 514 25.40 -40.32 16.43
C ARG A 514 26.12 -41.64 16.26
N ALA A 515 25.40 -42.72 15.97
CA ALA A 515 26.00 -44.03 15.74
C ALA A 515 26.94 -44.03 14.52
N GLN A 516 26.64 -43.19 13.53
CA GLN A 516 27.48 -42.96 12.35
C GLN A 516 28.67 -42.03 12.62
N GLY A 517 28.76 -41.42 13.81
CA GLY A 517 29.84 -40.52 14.19
C GLY A 517 29.78 -39.15 13.52
N GLN A 518 28.64 -38.78 12.93
CA GLN A 518 28.46 -37.48 12.28
C GLN A 518 28.37 -36.33 13.29
N VAL A 519 27.84 -36.61 14.49
CA VAL A 519 27.68 -35.64 15.59
C VAL A 519 28.14 -36.28 16.89
N ALA A 520 29.00 -35.59 17.65
CA ALA A 520 29.42 -36.04 18.97
C ALA A 520 28.52 -35.51 20.09
N GLU A 521 28.48 -36.22 21.22
CA GLU A 521 27.69 -35.80 22.37
C GLU A 521 28.18 -34.46 22.92
N GLY A 522 27.27 -33.49 23.06
CA GLY A 522 27.56 -32.16 23.59
C GLY A 522 28.05 -31.14 22.57
N GLU A 523 28.23 -31.52 21.30
CA GLU A 523 28.55 -30.55 20.24
C GLU A 523 27.49 -29.45 20.15
N THR A 524 27.96 -28.23 19.90
CA THR A 524 27.13 -27.05 19.85
C THR A 524 26.81 -26.62 18.43
N ALA A 525 25.59 -26.11 18.22
CA ALA A 525 25.16 -25.55 16.94
C ALA A 525 24.69 -24.11 17.10
N VAL A 526 24.87 -23.33 16.03
CA VAL A 526 24.30 -21.99 15.86
C VAL A 526 23.66 -21.88 14.48
N VAL A 527 22.56 -21.13 14.38
CA VAL A 527 21.79 -20.98 13.13
C VAL A 527 21.83 -19.53 12.68
N LEU A 528 22.34 -19.29 11.47
CA LEU A 528 22.35 -18.00 10.80
C LEU A 528 21.30 -17.99 9.70
N MET A 529 20.41 -17.00 9.73
CA MET A 529 19.58 -16.63 8.59
C MET A 529 20.15 -15.38 7.94
N TYR A 530 20.41 -15.45 6.63
CA TYR A 530 20.98 -14.36 5.86
C TYR A 530 20.01 -13.87 4.80
N TYR A 531 19.63 -12.60 4.85
CA TYR A 531 18.74 -11.99 3.88
C TYR A 531 19.49 -11.27 2.75
N TRP A 532 18.76 -11.04 1.68
CA TRP A 532 19.21 -10.42 0.43
C TRP A 532 19.69 -8.97 0.56
N ASP A 533 19.26 -8.26 1.61
CA ASP A 533 19.70 -6.92 1.95
C ASP A 533 20.95 -6.88 2.84
N ARG A 534 21.61 -8.04 3.03
CA ARG A 534 22.76 -8.29 3.92
C ARG A 534 22.41 -8.30 5.41
N THR A 535 21.12 -8.28 5.77
CA THR A 535 20.71 -8.42 7.17
C THR A 535 20.90 -9.86 7.63
N MET A 536 21.42 -10.00 8.86
CA MET A 536 21.72 -11.30 9.46
C MET A 536 20.93 -11.48 10.74
N TYR A 537 20.34 -12.65 10.90
CA TYR A 537 19.64 -13.04 12.11
C TYR A 537 20.22 -14.33 12.67
N LEU A 538 20.52 -14.31 13.96
CA LEU A 538 20.77 -15.50 14.74
C LEU A 538 19.41 -16.09 15.18
N MET A 539 19.18 -17.37 14.87
CA MET A 539 17.96 -18.07 15.24
C MET A 539 18.20 -18.94 16.49
N LYS A 540 17.40 -18.67 17.52
CA LYS A 540 17.43 -19.40 18.81
C LYS A 540 16.28 -20.41 18.93
N THR A 541 15.12 -20.07 18.39
CA THR A 541 13.86 -20.83 18.46
C THR A 541 13.15 -20.74 17.12
N GLY A 542 12.17 -21.63 16.90
CA GLY A 542 11.38 -21.67 15.68
C GLY A 542 12.15 -22.25 14.49
N GLY A 543 11.44 -22.86 13.55
CA GLY A 543 11.95 -23.53 12.36
C GLY A 543 13.02 -24.58 12.66
N VAL A 544 14.12 -24.55 11.90
CA VAL A 544 15.25 -25.50 12.01
C VAL A 544 15.82 -25.61 13.45
N PRO A 545 16.01 -24.53 14.22
CA PRO A 545 16.36 -24.62 15.64
C PRO A 545 15.55 -25.62 16.48
N GLU A 546 14.25 -25.82 16.21
CA GLU A 546 13.43 -26.77 16.96
C GLU A 546 13.88 -28.23 16.75
N LEU A 547 14.36 -28.56 15.55
CA LEU A 547 14.96 -29.86 15.26
C LEU A 547 16.35 -29.97 15.91
N LEU A 548 17.18 -28.93 15.74
CA LEU A 548 18.57 -28.96 16.18
C LEU A 548 18.72 -29.07 17.70
N TYR A 549 17.86 -28.39 18.47
CA TYR A 549 17.98 -28.30 19.93
C TYR A 549 17.09 -29.29 20.68
N GLN A 550 16.65 -30.36 20.02
CA GLN A 550 16.00 -31.49 20.71
C GLN A 550 16.93 -32.09 21.78
N PRO A 551 16.41 -32.84 22.77
CA PRO A 551 17.22 -33.37 23.86
C PRO A 551 18.42 -34.20 23.37
N GLN A 552 18.21 -34.95 22.29
CA GLN A 552 19.16 -35.77 21.56
C GLN A 552 19.90 -35.03 20.43
N GLY A 553 19.58 -33.77 20.14
CA GLY A 553 20.25 -32.98 19.12
C GLY A 553 21.52 -32.29 19.62
N TYR A 554 21.88 -31.21 18.92
CA TYR A 554 22.96 -30.31 19.30
C TYR A 554 22.62 -29.55 20.58
N LYS A 555 23.66 -29.13 21.30
CA LYS A 555 23.50 -28.16 22.39
C LYS A 555 23.50 -26.73 21.81
N MET A 556 22.69 -25.87 22.39
CA MET A 556 22.81 -24.44 22.12
C MET A 556 24.11 -23.93 22.75
N SER A 557 24.86 -23.07 22.05
CA SER A 557 26.09 -22.52 22.62
C SER A 557 25.81 -21.55 23.77
N GLU A 558 26.74 -21.44 24.73
CA GLU A 558 26.57 -20.59 25.92
C GLU A 558 26.36 -19.12 25.56
N LYS A 559 26.95 -18.67 24.45
CA LYS A 559 26.74 -17.32 23.92
C LYS A 559 25.30 -17.11 23.48
N VAL A 560 24.73 -18.07 22.74
CA VAL A 560 23.34 -17.98 22.25
C VAL A 560 22.31 -18.15 23.37
N LYS A 561 22.59 -19.01 24.38
CA LYS A 561 21.69 -19.21 25.53
C LYS A 561 21.36 -17.93 26.28
N GLY A 562 22.35 -17.07 26.51
CA GLY A 562 22.21 -15.84 27.29
C GLY A 562 21.57 -14.66 26.55
N ILE A 563 21.25 -14.82 25.27
CA ILE A 563 20.67 -13.76 24.45
C ILE A 563 19.17 -14.00 24.34
N GLU A 564 18.39 -12.97 24.64
CA GLU A 564 16.96 -12.97 24.35
C GLU A 564 16.67 -12.05 23.16
N PRO A 565 15.74 -12.43 22.27
CA PRO A 565 15.25 -11.54 21.23
C PRO A 565 14.70 -10.24 21.83
N ALA A 566 14.84 -9.14 21.09
CA ALA A 566 14.18 -7.90 21.48
C ALA A 566 12.66 -8.09 21.53
N ALA A 567 11.99 -7.48 22.53
CA ALA A 567 10.54 -7.61 22.69
C ALA A 567 9.80 -7.30 21.37
N GLY A 568 9.06 -8.29 20.86
CA GLY A 568 8.29 -8.19 19.61
C GLY A 568 8.99 -8.74 18.35
N SER A 569 10.19 -9.32 18.46
CA SER A 569 10.86 -10.06 17.37
C SER A 569 11.22 -11.46 17.86
N PRO A 570 10.96 -12.54 17.10
CA PRO A 570 11.48 -13.88 17.42
C PRO A 570 12.97 -14.05 17.04
N PHE A 571 13.53 -13.10 16.28
CA PHE A 571 14.89 -13.17 15.75
C PHE A 571 15.85 -12.22 16.46
N ILE A 572 17.12 -12.62 16.56
CA ILE A 572 18.21 -11.81 17.09
C ILE A 572 19.01 -11.24 15.92
N GLU A 573 18.84 -9.96 15.60
CA GLU A 573 19.62 -9.30 14.55
C GLU A 573 21.09 -9.20 14.96
N ILE A 574 22.00 -9.58 14.06
CA ILE A 574 23.44 -9.46 14.27
C ILE A 574 24.07 -8.60 13.18
N SER A 575 24.97 -7.70 13.58
CA SER A 575 25.77 -6.94 12.60
C SER A 575 26.96 -7.80 12.13
N PRO A 576 27.54 -7.51 10.95
CA PRO A 576 28.74 -8.22 10.47
C PRO A 576 29.88 -8.22 11.49
N GLU A 577 30.11 -7.11 12.18
CA GLU A 577 31.20 -6.98 13.15
C GLU A 577 31.07 -7.95 14.33
N LEU A 578 29.84 -8.36 14.65
CA LEU A 578 29.54 -9.28 15.75
C LEU A 578 29.57 -10.76 15.35
N MET A 579 29.79 -11.09 14.06
CA MET A 579 29.73 -12.48 13.60
C MET A 579 30.66 -13.42 14.37
N HIS A 580 31.91 -13.04 14.63
CA HIS A 580 32.85 -13.87 15.38
C HIS A 580 32.54 -13.99 16.87
N GLU A 581 31.75 -13.06 17.41
CA GLU A 581 31.34 -13.10 18.81
C GLU A 581 30.06 -13.92 19.00
N MET A 582 29.16 -13.88 18.01
CA MET A 582 27.80 -14.40 18.10
C MET A 582 27.63 -15.76 17.41
N LEU A 583 28.31 -16.00 16.29
CA LEU A 583 28.25 -17.28 15.55
C LEU A 583 29.30 -18.25 16.07
N VAL A 584 29.25 -18.49 17.39
CA VAL A 584 30.18 -19.37 18.09
C VAL A 584 29.48 -20.68 18.44
N GLY A 585 29.80 -21.73 17.69
CA GLY A 585 29.39 -23.11 17.90
C GLY A 585 30.33 -24.05 17.16
N ASP A 586 30.29 -25.34 17.49
CA ASP A 586 31.05 -26.36 16.76
C ASP A 586 30.56 -26.49 15.32
N HIS A 587 29.25 -26.31 15.12
CA HIS A 587 28.57 -26.35 13.82
C HIS A 587 27.83 -25.03 13.54
N LEU A 588 27.92 -24.56 12.30
CA LEU A 588 27.17 -23.41 11.80
C LEU A 588 26.18 -23.87 10.75
N PHE A 589 24.89 -23.71 11.04
CA PHE A 589 23.82 -23.92 10.08
C PHE A 589 23.46 -22.59 9.44
N VAL A 590 23.40 -22.55 8.11
CA VAL A 590 23.01 -21.34 7.39
C VAL A 590 21.78 -21.58 6.56
N LEU A 591 20.71 -20.86 6.91
CA LEU A 591 19.52 -20.75 6.09
C LEU A 591 19.83 -19.81 4.93
N TYR A 592 19.78 -20.35 3.72
CA TYR A 592 19.99 -19.57 2.51
C TYR A 592 18.69 -19.40 1.72
N PRO A 593 18.43 -18.20 1.20
CA PRO A 593 17.22 -17.86 0.44
C PRO A 593 17.26 -18.33 -1.03
N GLU A 594 16.10 -18.70 -1.58
CA GLU A 594 15.90 -19.13 -2.98
C GLU A 594 15.74 -17.96 -3.99
N ASN A 595 16.42 -16.83 -3.78
CA ASN A 595 16.35 -15.72 -4.75
C ASN A 595 17.73 -15.33 -5.26
N ASP A 596 17.82 -15.00 -6.56
CA ASP A 596 19.09 -14.71 -7.26
C ASP A 596 19.88 -13.53 -6.63
N GLU A 597 19.16 -12.53 -6.12
CA GLU A 597 19.75 -11.33 -5.50
C GLU A 597 20.38 -11.67 -4.15
N ALA A 598 19.74 -12.56 -3.42
CA ALA A 598 20.15 -13.06 -2.12
C ALA A 598 21.30 -14.06 -2.25
N GLU A 599 21.26 -14.93 -3.27
CA GLU A 599 22.35 -15.82 -3.61
C GLU A 599 23.61 -15.02 -3.96
N SER A 600 23.46 -13.91 -4.70
CA SER A 600 24.57 -13.01 -5.03
C SER A 600 25.16 -12.33 -3.80
N SER A 601 24.31 -11.76 -2.93
CA SER A 601 24.74 -11.14 -1.67
C SER A 601 25.40 -12.15 -0.73
N PHE A 602 24.88 -13.38 -0.69
CA PHE A 602 25.42 -14.45 0.11
C PHE A 602 26.78 -14.92 -0.40
N LYS A 603 26.94 -15.10 -1.72
CA LYS A 603 28.24 -15.38 -2.35
C LYS A 603 29.30 -14.33 -1.98
N GLU A 604 28.92 -13.05 -1.93
CA GLU A 604 29.84 -12.00 -1.45
C GLU A 604 30.24 -12.20 0.02
N LEU A 605 29.30 -12.56 0.91
CA LEU A 605 29.60 -12.84 2.32
C LEU A 605 30.62 -13.97 2.47
N LEU A 606 30.43 -15.08 1.72
CA LEU A 606 31.32 -16.25 1.77
C LEU A 606 32.78 -15.90 1.40
N GLU A 607 32.98 -14.89 0.57
CA GLU A 607 34.32 -14.44 0.16
C GLU A 607 35.01 -13.54 1.19
N THR A 608 34.27 -12.99 2.15
CA THR A 608 34.82 -12.04 3.12
C THR A 608 35.82 -12.69 4.08
N PRO A 609 36.84 -11.94 4.54
CA PRO A 609 37.72 -12.39 5.62
C PRO A 609 36.97 -12.64 6.93
N LEU A 610 35.81 -12.01 7.09
CA LEU A 610 34.95 -12.14 8.26
C LEU A 610 34.32 -13.53 8.32
N TRP A 611 33.78 -14.01 7.20
CA TRP A 611 33.25 -15.37 7.08
C TRP A 611 34.35 -16.43 7.21
N LYS A 612 35.44 -16.29 6.44
CA LYS A 612 36.55 -17.28 6.37
C LYS A 612 37.29 -17.51 7.69
N LYS A 613 37.10 -16.63 8.67
CA LYS A 613 37.72 -16.71 10.01
C LYS A 613 36.79 -17.27 11.08
N LEU A 614 35.54 -17.58 10.76
CA LEU A 614 34.64 -18.24 11.69
C LEU A 614 35.17 -19.64 12.05
N PRO A 615 35.14 -20.05 13.34
CA PRO A 615 35.65 -21.36 13.75
C PRO A 615 35.02 -22.53 12.99
N ALA A 616 33.69 -22.53 12.83
CA ALA A 616 32.95 -23.56 12.10
C ALA A 616 33.32 -23.61 10.60
N VAL A 617 33.61 -22.46 9.99
CA VAL A 617 34.07 -22.38 8.59
C VAL A 617 35.47 -22.98 8.46
N GLN A 618 36.37 -22.69 9.40
CA GLN A 618 37.74 -23.20 9.39
C GLN A 618 37.81 -24.71 9.68
N SER A 619 36.90 -25.24 10.48
CA SER A 619 36.78 -26.67 10.78
C SER A 619 35.98 -27.45 9.73
N GLY A 620 35.42 -26.78 8.71
CA GLY A 620 34.58 -27.41 7.69
C GLY A 620 33.23 -27.91 8.21
N LYS A 621 32.74 -27.37 9.32
CA LYS A 621 31.47 -27.74 9.98
C LYS A 621 30.38 -26.71 9.68
N VAL A 622 30.11 -26.48 8.40
CA VAL A 622 29.07 -25.56 7.94
C VAL A 622 28.07 -26.32 7.10
N THR A 623 26.80 -26.28 7.48
CA THR A 623 25.70 -26.91 6.75
C THR A 623 24.77 -25.84 6.20
N PHE A 624 24.53 -25.87 4.89
CA PHE A 624 23.59 -24.97 4.24
C PHE A 624 22.22 -25.64 4.14
N ILE A 625 21.17 -24.95 4.59
CA ILE A 625 19.80 -25.45 4.57
C ILE A 625 18.95 -24.48 3.75
N GLU A 626 18.21 -25.02 2.79
CA GLU A 626 17.25 -24.23 2.01
C GLU A 626 16.16 -23.66 2.92
N SER A 627 15.78 -22.39 2.70
CA SER A 627 14.81 -21.70 3.55
C SER A 627 13.43 -22.37 3.59
N LYS A 628 13.07 -23.20 2.58
CA LYS A 628 11.84 -24.00 2.55
C LYS A 628 11.70 -24.99 3.71
N TRP A 629 12.81 -25.37 4.34
CA TRP A 629 12.85 -26.27 5.50
C TRP A 629 12.66 -25.55 6.84
N ASN A 630 12.53 -24.22 6.82
CA ASN A 630 12.40 -23.43 8.04
C ASN A 630 10.95 -23.23 8.49
N TYR A 631 9.97 -23.86 7.83
CA TYR A 631 8.58 -23.85 8.27
C TYR A 631 8.38 -24.81 9.45
N GLU A 632 7.56 -24.40 10.42
CA GLU A 632 7.34 -25.08 11.70
C GLU A 632 6.15 -26.04 11.70
N ASP A 633 5.47 -26.18 10.56
CA ASP A 633 4.31 -27.06 10.46
C ASP A 633 4.72 -28.54 10.53
N MET A 634 3.77 -29.38 10.92
CA MET A 634 3.97 -30.81 11.12
C MET A 634 4.51 -31.52 9.87
N LEU A 635 4.03 -31.15 8.68
CA LEU A 635 4.41 -31.79 7.42
C LEU A 635 5.86 -31.46 7.05
N THR A 636 6.25 -30.18 7.10
CA THR A 636 7.64 -29.76 6.89
C THR A 636 8.57 -30.42 7.91
N SER A 637 8.18 -30.42 9.18
CA SER A 637 8.98 -30.98 10.27
C SER A 637 9.21 -32.49 10.09
N ASP A 638 8.18 -33.26 9.72
CA ASP A 638 8.31 -34.69 9.48
C ASP A 638 9.18 -35.02 8.25
N MET A 639 9.02 -34.26 7.16
CA MET A 639 9.85 -34.39 5.96
C MET A 639 11.33 -34.05 6.25
N LEU A 640 11.56 -33.04 7.08
CA LEU A 640 12.91 -32.62 7.45
C LEU A 640 13.67 -33.73 8.20
N LEU A 641 12.98 -34.60 8.96
CA LEU A 641 13.63 -35.75 9.62
C LEU A 641 14.27 -36.74 8.63
N ASP A 642 13.77 -36.83 7.41
CA ASP A 642 14.30 -37.73 6.38
C ASP A 642 15.44 -37.07 5.58
N GLU A 643 15.39 -35.75 5.40
CA GLU A 643 16.38 -34.98 4.63
C GLU A 643 17.57 -34.50 5.47
N PHE A 644 17.36 -34.17 6.75
CA PHE A 644 18.38 -33.61 7.62
C PHE A 644 19.65 -34.46 7.74
N PRO A 645 19.60 -35.80 7.87
CA PRO A 645 20.81 -36.64 7.90
C PRO A 645 21.66 -36.52 6.63
N LYS A 646 21.03 -36.23 5.48
CA LYS A 646 21.73 -36.03 4.21
C LYS A 646 22.43 -34.67 4.19
N MET A 647 21.75 -33.63 4.68
CA MET A 647 22.28 -32.26 4.73
C MET A 647 23.56 -32.15 5.57
N ILE A 648 23.65 -32.89 6.68
CA ILE A 648 24.84 -32.86 7.55
C ILE A 648 25.94 -33.85 7.12
N ALA A 649 25.68 -34.67 6.10
CA ALA A 649 26.66 -35.61 5.54
C ALA A 649 27.51 -34.99 4.42
N GLU A 650 27.03 -33.90 3.82
CA GLU A 650 27.69 -33.09 2.79
C GLU A 650 28.71 -32.11 3.41
#